data_AF-Q2N877-F1
#
_entry.id   AF-Q2N877-F1
#
_cell.length_a   1.000
_cell.length_b   1.000
_cell.length_c   1.000
_cell.angle_alpha   90.00
_cell.angle_beta   90.00
_cell.angle_gamma   90.00
#
_symmetry.space_group_name_H-M   'P 1'
#
loop_
_entity.id
_entity.type
_entity.pdbx_description
1 polymer ?
#
loop_
_entity_poly.entity_id
_entity_poly.type
_entity_poly.pdbx_seq_one_letter_code
_entity_poly.pdbx_strand_id
1 'polypeptide(L)'
;MPIIGAGAAAQDPANTTEIALASSSGKTSGLQPAPRAASPDKEIVASSPETTRQRASDPDLVALYLEANRASLPHLTAADFATDGIPASSDASTPVRTATAEDAKARPQLLAVSEPIPSDGSKRVERKAEPDPAPVTAAGPPKVAEPEEPAESKELPVQAPSPRVAETGAPEAASGPSNQPNTARRSIAVRAGEGAATEADGDPGAAPETTRDRQSAAGPSVAAAIPERPPQTAMVSLAVPRPPTQIPAPANDEGLSAQSPPPSAAAPEVAAAIPQQRLRTTLGLPGTGDAAGEQTALMQSRSLDTDVSAESPIFSYQDELILEVQVKGSDGSDAIIAYGTQQGIYLPLGTLVRILDLAVRISDGGRYAFGWVLREDRVLGIDLRQNILTWEGEERPIGPAFAVAFEDEMYLRAEDLARFIPVKIRTDLRSQAVLVETLEKFPFQERAERERNRARLAGGVAAPMEEWPRVTTPYLPASIPSADVELRAVSDSTRGERLEGDLLLGGDLAFLTAQGFFSADTRDGLVSSLVELGRRDPDGALLGPLQATEFALGDVSNPAMPLGLRSVAGRGFSVTNAPLELVSAFDRIDLRGVLQDGYEVELYRNDILVGSTADRVNGRYEFLQVPVDFGLNVFRLVFYGPQGQRYEEVRSLSVGDGRLSKGQVVYRVGAVQKDQNLLGVRDPQFIPPTDFGDWRAVAEVGYGISSSLTGVISGASYQNGADDRWTATAGLRSGIGRFALRGDVAAADGGAYAFSGGIGGQLGRSAFTLTHVEYSGPFRDETRTANIGFLDRATELDVNTGIVIGNDVSGLNIPITARLRHFEFASGRKQSSASVRASTRIPGALVSNTFEYVRTSGPGFNAFSQLVGNFDLATFGRSKTRARASLAYSLVPDLDILSASVDVDHRIDDRMAVSGSLGYVFGSRSTSVSASVRRDFDRFSLSLDGNYAFDTKAHAVGLRLGLSFGRDPITGRFFTSRESLAGSGTASIRAFRDLDADGVYGPKDEPMPEIGFAAFNSTASTDTDGVARLRGLGNGRPVSVRIDEGTLPDITLATTQPGVEIVPRAGRIQQIDVPIVEMSEVEGTVTIAQGGKQRSVSGVRLLLKDSEGQTAASAKSEVDGYYFFERVLPGNYSVALDAGQARRLGICFAQDYEITVEEQGSVVVEDLTVAPCD
;
A
#
# COMPACT_ATOMS: atom_id res chain seq x y z
N MET A 1 20.62 6.65 -41.64
CA MET A 1 20.75 7.18 -43.02
C MET A 1 20.79 8.70 -42.91
N PRO A 2 21.62 9.41 -43.70
CA PRO A 2 21.50 9.50 -45.16
C PRO A 2 22.38 8.52 -45.96
N ILE A 3 22.35 8.63 -47.30
CA ILE A 3 23.04 7.83 -48.33
C ILE A 3 23.44 8.79 -49.48
N ILE A 4 24.32 8.33 -50.40
CA ILE A 4 24.88 9.02 -51.60
C ILE A 4 26.09 9.92 -51.23
N GLY A 5 27.29 9.81 -51.83
CA GLY A 5 27.82 8.89 -52.87
C GLY A 5 29.01 9.54 -53.62
N ALA A 6 29.89 8.86 -54.35
CA ALA A 6 30.19 7.42 -54.51
C ALA A 6 31.60 7.25 -55.19
N GLY A 7 32.18 6.03 -55.20
CA GLY A 7 33.46 5.72 -55.86
C GLY A 7 33.76 4.21 -55.88
N ALA A 8 34.52 3.70 -56.86
CA ALA A 8 34.58 2.25 -57.18
C ALA A 8 35.94 1.75 -57.73
N ALA A 9 36.01 0.43 -58.00
CA ALA A 9 37.15 -0.43 -58.38
C ALA A 9 38.06 -0.86 -57.19
N ALA A 10 38.29 -2.12 -56.79
CA ALA A 10 38.07 -3.50 -57.29
C ALA A 10 39.32 -4.22 -57.83
N GLN A 11 39.82 -5.22 -57.08
CA GLN A 11 40.39 -6.49 -57.57
C GLN A 11 40.57 -7.52 -56.43
N ASP A 12 40.41 -8.80 -56.78
CA ASP A 12 40.51 -10.05 -56.01
C ASP A 12 41.13 -11.09 -57.01
N PRO A 13 41.48 -12.38 -56.72
CA PRO A 13 41.42 -13.14 -55.46
C PRO A 13 42.68 -14.01 -55.14
N ALA A 14 42.68 -14.74 -54.00
CA ALA A 14 43.06 -16.18 -53.92
C ALA A 14 43.12 -16.77 -52.49
N ASN A 15 42.27 -17.78 -52.20
CA ASN A 15 42.56 -19.15 -51.69
C ASN A 15 43.86 -19.45 -50.87
N THR A 16 43.91 -20.33 -49.85
CA THR A 16 43.16 -21.60 -49.59
C THR A 16 43.38 -22.14 -48.15
N THR A 17 42.49 -23.01 -47.59
CA THR A 17 42.72 -24.09 -46.54
C THR A 17 43.24 -23.71 -45.11
N GLU A 18 43.00 -24.41 -43.99
CA GLU A 18 42.01 -25.43 -43.53
C GLU A 18 42.07 -25.69 -41.98
N ILE A 19 41.13 -26.48 -41.43
CA ILE A 19 41.19 -27.36 -40.21
C ILE A 19 41.47 -26.78 -38.79
N ALA A 20 40.36 -26.56 -38.05
CA ALA A 20 39.90 -27.14 -36.77
C ALA A 20 40.80 -27.75 -35.64
N LEU A 21 40.36 -27.46 -34.38
CA LEU A 21 40.15 -28.33 -33.18
C LEU A 21 41.31 -28.99 -32.34
N ALA A 22 41.46 -28.46 -31.10
CA ALA A 22 41.32 -29.13 -29.77
C ALA A 22 42.42 -30.00 -29.06
N SER A 23 42.46 -29.82 -27.72
CA SER A 23 42.72 -30.79 -26.61
C SER A 23 44.12 -31.01 -25.93
N SER A 24 44.22 -30.53 -24.67
CA SER A 24 44.70 -31.13 -23.38
C SER A 24 46.11 -31.75 -23.13
N SER A 25 46.50 -31.78 -21.82
CA SER A 25 47.73 -32.34 -21.16
C SER A 25 49.04 -31.53 -21.34
N GLY A 26 50.11 -31.62 -20.51
CA GLY A 26 50.47 -32.50 -19.37
C GLY A 26 51.39 -31.83 -18.29
N LYS A 27 52.30 -32.56 -17.60
CA LYS A 27 52.87 -32.18 -16.27
C LYS A 27 54.40 -32.45 -16.05
N THR A 28 55.08 -31.63 -15.21
CA THR A 28 56.36 -31.88 -14.47
C THR A 28 57.68 -32.01 -15.28
N SER A 29 58.94 -31.98 -14.75
CA SER A 29 59.48 -32.09 -13.35
C SER A 29 60.95 -31.57 -13.17
N GLY A 30 61.44 -31.48 -11.90
CA GLY A 30 62.87 -31.53 -11.48
C GLY A 30 63.40 -30.38 -10.59
N LEU A 31 64.36 -30.53 -9.66
CA LEU A 31 64.89 -31.69 -8.89
C LEU A 31 65.63 -31.20 -7.58
N GLN A 32 66.09 -32.08 -6.67
CA GLN A 32 66.62 -31.80 -5.29
C GLN A 32 68.14 -32.21 -5.12
N PRO A 33 68.89 -32.10 -3.95
CA PRO A 33 68.49 -32.33 -2.52
C PRO A 33 69.22 -31.61 -1.31
N ALA A 34 68.59 -31.65 -0.10
CA ALA A 34 69.04 -31.93 1.31
C ALA A 34 70.43 -31.48 1.92
N PRO A 35 70.72 -31.54 3.27
CA PRO A 35 69.99 -32.19 4.41
C PRO A 35 69.99 -31.57 5.86
N ARG A 36 69.05 -32.07 6.73
CA ARG A 36 69.06 -32.21 8.24
C ARG A 36 69.09 -30.95 9.15
N ALA A 37 68.42 -30.87 10.32
CA ALA A 37 67.46 -31.70 11.11
C ALA A 37 66.63 -30.74 12.07
N ALA A 38 65.88 -31.07 13.15
CA ALA A 38 65.63 -32.25 14.01
C ALA A 38 64.23 -32.19 14.73
N SER A 39 64.06 -32.77 15.94
CA SER A 39 62.81 -32.88 16.77
C SER A 39 63.19 -33.19 18.26
N PRO A 40 62.28 -33.38 19.27
CA PRO A 40 60.79 -33.45 19.35
C PRO A 40 60.18 -32.33 20.27
N ASP A 41 59.12 -32.39 21.11
CA ASP A 41 58.22 -33.38 21.77
C ASP A 41 56.84 -32.71 22.14
N LYS A 42 55.66 -33.38 22.16
CA LYS A 42 54.90 -34.09 23.26
C LYS A 42 54.40 -33.22 24.45
N GLU A 43 53.20 -33.38 25.07
CA GLU A 43 52.02 -34.29 24.88
C GLU A 43 50.76 -33.82 25.69
N ILE A 44 49.52 -34.23 25.31
CA ILE A 44 48.32 -34.58 26.16
C ILE A 44 47.66 -33.50 27.12
N VAL A 45 46.40 -33.57 27.60
CA VAL A 45 45.03 -33.82 27.05
C VAL A 45 43.95 -33.63 28.18
N ALA A 46 42.73 -33.16 27.84
CA ALA A 46 41.42 -33.27 28.55
C ALA A 46 41.04 -32.59 29.91
N SER A 47 39.78 -32.09 29.94
CA SER A 47 38.70 -32.10 30.98
C SER A 47 38.84 -31.55 32.43
N SER A 48 37.95 -30.60 32.78
CA SER A 48 36.84 -30.58 33.79
C SER A 48 36.92 -31.41 35.12
N PRO A 49 36.09 -31.14 36.19
CA PRO A 49 35.10 -30.07 36.47
C PRO A 49 35.25 -29.45 37.93
N GLU A 50 34.13 -29.15 38.62
CA GLU A 50 33.91 -28.89 40.07
C GLU A 50 34.15 -27.48 40.68
N THR A 51 33.56 -27.03 41.81
CA THR A 51 32.23 -27.29 42.46
C THR A 51 31.92 -26.20 43.54
N THR A 52 30.79 -25.49 43.41
CA THR A 52 29.92 -24.79 44.42
C THR A 52 30.48 -24.22 45.76
N ARG A 53 30.24 -22.92 46.08
CA ARG A 53 29.47 -22.40 47.27
C ARG A 53 29.52 -20.88 47.56
N GLN A 54 28.44 -20.39 48.22
CA GLN A 54 28.24 -19.14 49.01
C GLN A 54 28.39 -17.78 48.28
N ARG A 55 27.57 -16.71 48.43
CA ARG A 55 26.51 -16.21 49.37
C ARG A 55 26.92 -15.00 50.25
N ALA A 56 26.92 -13.83 49.61
CA ALA A 56 26.51 -12.48 50.08
C ALA A 56 26.92 -11.90 51.47
N SER A 57 27.57 -10.71 51.46
CA SER A 57 27.36 -9.59 52.40
C SER A 57 28.18 -8.32 52.04
N ASP A 58 27.52 -7.27 51.53
CA ASP A 58 27.31 -5.90 52.11
C ASP A 58 28.45 -5.14 52.91
N PRO A 59 28.32 -3.83 53.27
CA PRO A 59 29.06 -2.77 52.56
C PRO A 59 29.85 -1.76 53.47
N ASP A 60 30.21 -0.60 52.88
CA ASP A 60 30.69 0.68 53.45
C ASP A 60 32.06 0.80 54.16
N LEU A 61 32.92 1.70 53.62
CA LEU A 61 33.46 2.92 54.29
C LEU A 61 34.71 3.51 53.59
N VAL A 62 34.62 4.72 53.03
CA VAL A 62 35.80 5.62 52.83
C VAL A 62 35.38 7.10 52.96
N ALA A 63 35.73 7.75 54.08
CA ALA A 63 35.64 9.21 54.21
C ALA A 63 36.50 9.76 55.38
N LEU A 64 37.84 9.73 55.29
CA LEU A 64 38.76 10.54 56.14
C LEU A 64 40.24 10.36 55.74
N TYR A 65 40.88 11.39 55.17
CA TYR A 65 41.92 12.19 55.85
C TYR A 65 42.37 13.39 54.99
N LEU A 66 43.01 14.38 55.62
CA LEU A 66 43.29 15.72 55.09
C LEU A 66 44.79 16.03 54.92
N GLU A 67 45.05 17.24 54.41
CA GLU A 67 46.21 18.12 54.65
C GLU A 67 47.50 18.03 53.81
N ALA A 68 47.69 19.05 52.93
CA ALA A 68 48.99 19.69 52.68
C ALA A 68 48.88 21.10 52.00
N ASN A 69 48.51 22.12 52.80
CA ASN A 69 48.95 23.54 52.75
C ASN A 69 49.47 24.23 51.44
N ARG A 70 48.82 25.37 51.11
CA ARG A 70 49.37 26.75 50.89
C ARG A 70 50.22 27.08 49.64
N ALA A 71 50.31 28.34 49.18
CA ALA A 71 49.43 29.55 49.27
C ALA A 71 50.03 30.72 48.44
N SER A 72 49.20 31.63 47.92
CA SER A 72 49.60 33.02 47.60
C SER A 72 48.39 33.97 47.42
N LEU A 73 48.38 35.07 48.18
CA LEU A 73 47.47 36.24 48.12
C LEU A 73 48.25 37.45 47.52
N PRO A 74 47.68 38.66 47.25
CA PRO A 74 46.58 39.37 47.95
C PRO A 74 45.53 40.02 46.98
N HIS A 75 44.71 41.06 47.25
CA HIS A 75 44.60 42.10 48.31
C HIS A 75 43.14 42.68 48.41
N LEU A 76 42.89 43.48 49.47
CA LEU A 76 42.08 44.73 49.61
C LEU A 76 41.05 45.11 48.49
N THR A 77 39.83 45.64 48.72
CA THR A 77 39.01 46.10 49.90
C THR A 77 37.55 46.35 49.38
N ALA A 78 36.49 46.77 50.09
CA ALA A 78 36.24 47.33 51.44
C ALA A 78 34.84 46.86 51.99
N ALA A 79 34.22 47.63 52.90
CA ALA A 79 32.82 47.49 53.37
C ALA A 79 32.27 48.87 53.86
N ASP A 80 30.95 49.02 54.06
CA ASP A 80 30.33 50.18 54.75
C ASP A 80 28.93 49.87 55.39
N PHE A 81 28.52 50.75 56.32
CA PHE A 81 27.37 50.82 57.28
C PHE A 81 25.93 50.66 56.67
N ALA A 82 24.81 50.27 57.32
CA ALA A 82 24.24 50.36 58.71
C ALA A 82 23.47 51.70 59.02
N THR A 83 22.35 51.80 59.79
CA THR A 83 21.67 50.91 60.80
C THR A 83 20.14 51.25 60.99
N ASP A 84 19.47 50.72 62.03
CA ASP A 84 18.16 51.10 62.70
C ASP A 84 16.78 50.77 62.04
N GLY A 85 15.70 50.33 62.74
CA GLY A 85 15.58 49.79 64.13
C GLY A 85 14.14 49.54 64.70
N ILE A 86 13.92 48.37 65.36
CA ILE A 86 13.24 48.05 66.68
C ILE A 86 11.79 48.57 66.99
N PRO A 87 10.84 47.86 67.71
CA PRO A 87 10.71 46.47 68.27
C PRO A 87 9.47 45.70 67.66
N ALA A 88 8.46 44.99 68.26
CA ALA A 88 7.95 44.43 69.56
C ALA A 88 6.70 43.49 69.27
N SER A 89 6.04 42.69 70.14
CA SER A 89 6.36 41.89 71.37
C SER A 89 5.16 40.99 71.87
N SER A 90 5.46 39.89 72.60
CA SER A 90 4.71 39.20 73.72
C SER A 90 3.30 38.50 73.60
N ASP A 91 3.25 37.23 74.05
CA ASP A 91 2.24 36.50 74.90
C ASP A 91 0.76 36.29 74.46
N ALA A 92 -0.03 35.29 74.93
CA ALA A 92 0.19 33.92 75.48
C ALA A 92 -1.15 33.13 75.67
N SER A 93 -1.08 31.78 75.79
CA SER A 93 -2.05 30.84 76.46
C SER A 93 -3.42 30.43 75.84
N THR A 94 -3.60 29.10 75.64
CA THR A 94 -4.66 28.12 76.07
C THR A 94 -6.01 28.55 76.72
N PRO A 95 -7.08 27.68 76.85
CA PRO A 95 -7.36 26.31 76.29
C PRO A 95 -8.85 25.87 75.98
N VAL A 96 -9.04 24.61 75.49
CA VAL A 96 -10.03 23.56 75.96
C VAL A 96 -11.49 23.35 75.40
N ARG A 97 -11.80 22.06 75.07
CA ARG A 97 -13.08 21.24 75.23
C ARG A 97 -14.18 21.00 74.13
N THR A 98 -14.35 19.70 73.73
CA THR A 98 -15.59 18.83 73.58
C THR A 98 -16.78 19.21 72.65
N ALA A 99 -17.65 18.31 72.09
CA ALA A 99 -17.71 16.82 71.89
C ALA A 99 -18.97 16.38 71.04
N THR A 100 -19.11 15.06 70.70
CA THR A 100 -20.34 14.27 70.29
C THR A 100 -21.08 14.64 68.97
N ALA A 101 -21.95 13.83 68.29
CA ALA A 101 -22.24 12.36 68.08
C ALA A 101 -23.46 12.24 67.06
N GLU A 102 -24.11 11.14 66.59
CA GLU A 102 -24.02 9.63 66.63
C GLU A 102 -24.97 8.97 65.56
N ASP A 103 -24.67 7.74 65.04
CA ASP A 103 -25.56 6.64 64.49
C ASP A 103 -26.68 6.86 63.39
N ALA A 104 -27.21 5.88 62.60
CA ALA A 104 -26.90 4.44 62.31
C ALA A 104 -27.70 3.75 61.14
N LYS A 105 -27.18 2.60 60.64
CA LYS A 105 -27.86 1.35 60.12
C LYS A 105 -28.65 1.38 58.77
N ALA A 106 -28.88 0.28 58.00
CA ALA A 106 -28.65 -1.19 58.16
C ALA A 106 -28.34 -1.96 56.83
N ARG A 107 -28.11 -3.29 56.90
CA ARG A 107 -27.96 -4.30 55.79
C ARG A 107 -29.01 -5.44 55.91
N PRO A 108 -29.23 -6.29 54.88
CA PRO A 108 -28.59 -7.64 54.76
C PRO A 108 -27.89 -7.86 53.38
N GLN A 109 -26.93 -8.76 53.09
CA GLN A 109 -26.48 -10.11 53.56
C GLN A 109 -27.10 -11.34 52.84
N LEU A 110 -26.39 -12.47 52.55
CA LEU A 110 -24.95 -12.79 52.35
C LEU A 110 -24.76 -14.29 51.90
N LEU A 111 -23.49 -14.73 51.70
CA LEU A 111 -22.87 -16.09 51.87
C LEU A 111 -22.56 -16.98 50.64
N ALA A 112 -21.49 -17.83 50.61
CA ALA A 112 -20.13 -17.85 51.25
C ALA A 112 -19.32 -19.17 50.93
N VAL A 113 -18.14 -19.32 51.59
CA VAL A 113 -17.35 -20.55 51.97
C VAL A 113 -15.99 -20.71 51.24
N SER A 114 -14.79 -20.94 51.83
CA SER A 114 -14.14 -20.67 53.17
C SER A 114 -12.62 -21.11 53.11
N GLU A 115 -11.59 -20.30 53.44
CA GLU A 115 -10.83 -20.13 54.76
C GLU A 115 -9.82 -21.28 55.14
N PRO A 116 -8.94 -21.27 56.21
CA PRO A 116 -8.46 -20.25 57.22
C PRO A 116 -6.94 -20.33 57.73
N ILE A 117 -6.63 -19.68 58.90
CA ILE A 117 -5.58 -19.90 59.99
C ILE A 117 -4.16 -19.16 60.04
N PRO A 118 -3.36 -19.01 61.17
CA PRO A 118 -3.21 -17.74 61.96
C PRO A 118 -1.83 -17.30 62.62
N SER A 119 -1.82 -16.16 63.39
CA SER A 119 -1.33 -15.94 64.82
C SER A 119 -0.19 -14.95 65.28
N ASP A 120 -0.56 -14.07 66.25
CA ASP A 120 0.11 -13.43 67.47
C ASP A 120 1.46 -12.59 67.44
N GLY A 121 1.76 -11.77 68.49
CA GLY A 121 2.99 -10.90 68.56
C GLY A 121 3.34 -10.07 69.85
N SER A 122 2.89 -8.79 69.96
CA SER A 122 3.07 -7.80 71.09
C SER A 122 4.33 -6.88 71.26
N LYS A 123 4.10 -5.66 71.83
CA LYS A 123 4.96 -4.72 72.65
C LYS A 123 5.90 -3.60 72.08
N ARG A 124 5.53 -2.34 72.43
CA ARG A 124 6.32 -1.24 73.11
C ARG A 124 7.04 -0.09 72.33
N VAL A 125 6.41 1.13 72.33
CA VAL A 125 6.92 2.51 72.68
C VAL A 125 8.22 3.04 71.97
N GLU A 126 8.34 4.24 71.34
CA GLU A 126 8.02 5.62 71.84
C GLU A 126 8.07 6.79 70.76
N ARG A 127 7.12 7.75 70.77
CA ARG A 127 7.19 9.18 70.26
C ARG A 127 7.64 9.41 68.76
N LYS A 128 7.88 10.59 68.13
CA LYS A 128 7.32 11.98 68.03
C LYS A 128 7.65 12.53 66.59
N ALA A 129 7.23 13.68 65.99
CA ALA A 129 6.31 14.81 66.28
C ALA A 129 5.90 15.61 65.00
N GLU A 130 4.99 16.59 65.16
CA GLU A 130 4.70 17.82 64.37
C GLU A 130 5.87 18.85 64.31
N PRO A 131 5.82 19.97 63.51
CA PRO A 131 4.61 20.67 63.01
C PRO A 131 4.61 21.22 61.56
N ASP A 132 3.42 21.67 61.16
CA ASP A 132 3.11 22.56 60.03
C ASP A 132 2.87 24.00 60.56
N PRO A 133 3.22 25.08 59.84
CA PRO A 133 2.38 26.28 59.90
C PRO A 133 2.34 27.17 58.64
N ALA A 134 1.14 27.35 58.08
CA ALA A 134 0.61 28.69 57.77
C ALA A 134 0.05 29.33 59.07
N PRO A 135 -0.22 30.66 59.21
CA PRO A 135 -1.53 31.21 58.77
C PRO A 135 -1.70 32.77 58.58
N VAL A 136 -2.92 33.21 58.22
CA VAL A 136 -3.63 34.53 58.44
C VAL A 136 -3.05 35.85 57.85
N THR A 137 -3.73 37.03 57.80
CA THR A 137 -4.95 37.69 58.40
C THR A 137 -5.59 38.71 57.40
N ALA A 138 -6.82 39.29 57.47
CA ALA A 138 -8.09 39.05 58.21
C ALA A 138 -9.26 39.99 57.70
N ALA A 139 -10.23 40.33 58.57
CA ALA A 139 -11.45 41.19 58.47
C ALA A 139 -11.23 42.66 57.97
N GLY A 140 -12.21 43.52 57.62
CA GLY A 140 -13.66 43.77 57.94
C GLY A 140 -13.87 45.31 58.12
N PRO A 141 -15.00 45.89 58.63
CA PRO A 141 -16.37 45.42 58.89
C PRO A 141 -17.53 46.29 58.22
N PRO A 142 -18.51 47.02 58.85
CA PRO A 142 -19.95 46.73 58.59
C PRO A 142 -21.04 47.87 58.43
N LYS A 143 -22.22 47.50 57.87
CA LYS A 143 -23.59 48.15 57.92
C LYS A 143 -23.78 49.51 57.18
N VAL A 144 -24.97 49.99 56.76
CA VAL A 144 -26.31 50.17 57.43
C VAL A 144 -27.51 50.33 56.44
N ALA A 145 -28.72 49.88 56.85
CA ALA A 145 -30.12 50.30 56.48
C ALA A 145 -30.89 49.76 55.23
N GLU A 146 -32.23 49.84 55.40
CA GLU A 146 -33.44 49.40 54.64
C GLU A 146 -34.26 50.66 54.19
N PRO A 147 -35.49 50.63 53.55
CA PRO A 147 -36.61 49.67 53.73
C PRO A 147 -37.60 49.42 52.53
N GLU A 148 -38.70 48.70 52.85
CA GLU A 148 -40.08 48.71 52.27
C GLU A 148 -40.52 47.79 51.08
N GLU A 149 -41.80 47.39 51.18
CA GLU A 149 -42.64 46.43 50.39
C GLU A 149 -44.14 46.82 50.67
N PRO A 150 -45.24 46.19 50.16
CA PRO A 150 -45.45 45.19 49.09
C PRO A 150 -46.67 45.48 48.13
N ALA A 151 -46.99 44.56 47.19
CA ALA A 151 -48.37 44.31 46.67
C ALA A 151 -48.49 43.07 45.72
N GLU A 152 -49.66 42.41 45.69
CA GLU A 152 -50.06 41.32 44.75
C GLU A 152 -50.86 41.88 43.53
N SER A 153 -51.42 41.16 42.52
CA SER A 153 -51.91 39.77 42.42
C SER A 153 -52.22 39.25 40.97
N LYS A 154 -52.26 37.91 40.84
CA LYS A 154 -52.95 36.97 39.90
C LYS A 154 -53.69 37.45 38.63
N GLU A 155 -53.56 36.68 37.52
CA GLU A 155 -54.61 35.78 36.98
C GLU A 155 -54.15 34.81 35.86
N LEU A 156 -55.03 33.86 35.48
CA LEU A 156 -54.95 32.79 34.44
C LEU A 156 -56.38 32.65 33.85
N PRO A 157 -56.66 32.25 32.57
CA PRO A 157 -56.26 30.93 32.03
C PRO A 157 -56.24 30.66 30.48
N VAL A 158 -55.64 29.51 30.08
CA VAL A 158 -56.12 28.52 29.03
C VAL A 158 -56.26 28.88 27.52
N GLN A 159 -55.99 27.83 26.69
CA GLN A 159 -56.43 27.52 25.31
C GLN A 159 -55.55 27.81 24.07
N ALA A 160 -55.60 26.85 23.14
CA ALA A 160 -55.21 26.87 21.72
C ALA A 160 -56.51 26.59 20.88
N PRO A 161 -56.60 26.76 19.53
CA PRO A 161 -55.69 26.20 18.51
C PRO A 161 -55.50 27.07 17.22
N SER A 162 -54.95 26.47 16.14
CA SER A 162 -54.78 27.07 14.79
C SER A 162 -56.04 26.98 13.90
N PRO A 163 -56.13 27.79 12.82
CA PRO A 163 -56.53 27.23 11.52
C PRO A 163 -55.84 27.81 10.25
N ARG A 164 -56.01 27.07 9.14
CA ARG A 164 -55.69 27.39 7.70
C ARG A 164 -56.68 28.47 7.12
N VAL A 165 -56.66 28.94 5.85
CA VAL A 165 -56.13 28.48 4.53
C VAL A 165 -55.98 29.67 3.52
N ALA A 166 -55.24 29.45 2.40
CA ALA A 166 -55.51 29.96 1.01
C ALA A 166 -55.26 31.47 0.67
N GLU A 167 -54.94 31.91 -0.57
CA GLU A 167 -54.70 31.21 -1.87
C GLU A 167 -53.91 32.06 -2.93
N THR A 168 -53.32 31.39 -3.95
CA THR A 168 -52.80 31.92 -5.26
C THR A 168 -51.63 32.93 -5.29
N GLY A 169 -50.73 32.97 -6.29
CA GLY A 169 -50.51 32.13 -7.50
C GLY A 169 -49.26 32.57 -8.33
N ALA A 170 -48.75 31.72 -9.24
CA ALA A 170 -47.58 31.97 -10.13
C ALA A 170 -48.00 32.51 -11.54
N PRO A 171 -47.08 32.91 -12.47
CA PRO A 171 -46.13 32.07 -13.25
C PRO A 171 -44.66 32.60 -13.24
N GLU A 172 -43.58 32.09 -13.86
CA GLU A 172 -43.25 31.06 -14.90
C GLU A 172 -42.66 31.62 -16.25
N ALA A 173 -41.67 30.90 -16.80
CA ALA A 173 -41.21 30.82 -18.21
C ALA A 173 -40.34 31.93 -18.91
N ALA A 174 -39.09 31.53 -19.22
CA ALA A 174 -38.38 31.59 -20.52
C ALA A 174 -38.11 32.89 -21.33
N SER A 175 -36.85 33.08 -21.77
CA SER A 175 -36.40 33.13 -23.20
C SER A 175 -35.02 33.79 -23.43
N GLY A 176 -34.31 33.39 -24.50
CA GLY A 176 -33.28 34.20 -25.19
C GLY A 176 -33.88 34.92 -26.42
N PRO A 177 -33.11 35.53 -27.36
CA PRO A 177 -31.84 35.00 -27.89
C PRO A 177 -30.79 36.00 -28.47
N SER A 178 -29.67 35.43 -28.96
CA SER A 178 -28.90 35.77 -30.19
C SER A 178 -28.23 37.14 -30.44
N ASN A 179 -27.00 37.02 -30.97
CA ASN A 179 -26.34 37.86 -32.00
C ASN A 179 -25.94 39.31 -31.67
N GLN A 180 -24.94 39.93 -32.32
CA GLN A 180 -23.67 39.58 -32.99
C GLN A 180 -23.05 40.96 -33.42
N PRO A 181 -21.96 41.09 -34.20
CA PRO A 181 -20.77 41.79 -33.73
C PRO A 181 -20.53 43.15 -34.41
N ASN A 182 -19.47 43.87 -34.01
CA ASN A 182 -18.56 44.40 -35.03
C ASN A 182 -17.14 44.76 -34.58
N THR A 183 -16.26 44.81 -35.58
CA THR A 183 -14.84 45.14 -35.54
C THR A 183 -14.54 46.62 -35.33
N ALA A 184 -13.39 46.96 -34.71
CA ALA A 184 -12.48 47.99 -35.23
C ALA A 184 -11.06 47.84 -34.67
N ARG A 185 -10.04 47.94 -35.53
CA ARG A 185 -8.65 48.18 -35.12
C ARG A 185 -8.42 49.68 -34.93
N ARG A 186 -7.58 50.07 -33.96
CA ARG A 186 -6.48 51.03 -34.20
C ARG A 186 -5.43 51.00 -33.10
N SER A 187 -4.24 51.46 -33.44
CA SER A 187 -3.00 51.39 -32.67
C SER A 187 -2.26 52.74 -32.77
N ILE A 188 -1.08 52.83 -32.14
CA ILE A 188 -0.09 53.95 -32.23
C ILE A 188 -0.47 55.17 -31.36
N ALA A 189 0.46 55.90 -30.71
CA ALA A 189 1.64 55.60 -29.87
C ALA A 189 2.28 56.95 -29.42
N VAL A 190 3.37 56.89 -28.65
CA VAL A 190 4.39 57.95 -28.43
C VAL A 190 3.94 59.24 -27.73
N ARG A 191 4.44 59.44 -26.50
CA ARG A 191 5.39 60.55 -26.25
C ARG A 191 6.27 60.32 -25.03
N ALA A 192 7.53 60.76 -25.14
CA ALA A 192 8.46 60.95 -24.02
C ALA A 192 8.59 62.45 -23.70
N GLY A 193 9.15 62.78 -22.54
CA GLY A 193 9.50 64.14 -22.14
C GLY A 193 10.36 64.13 -20.87
N GLU A 194 11.45 64.89 -20.89
CA GLU A 194 12.43 64.97 -19.80
C GLU A 194 12.02 65.99 -18.72
N GLY A 195 12.58 65.85 -17.51
CA GLY A 195 12.48 66.81 -16.41
C GLY A 195 13.44 66.43 -15.28
N ALA A 196 14.21 67.39 -14.76
CA ALA A 196 15.33 67.15 -13.84
C ALA A 196 15.21 67.98 -12.53
N ALA A 197 16.28 67.95 -11.72
CA ALA A 197 16.44 68.52 -10.37
C ALA A 197 15.92 67.64 -9.22
N THR A 198 16.53 67.60 -8.02
CA THR A 198 17.65 68.43 -7.49
C THR A 198 18.55 67.62 -6.53
N GLU A 199 19.76 68.11 -6.27
CA GLU A 199 20.77 67.53 -5.37
C GLU A 199 20.53 67.83 -3.87
N ALA A 200 21.14 67.03 -2.99
CA ALA A 200 21.53 67.42 -1.62
C ALA A 200 22.70 66.54 -1.12
N ASP A 201 23.75 67.16 -0.60
CA ASP A 201 25.00 66.52 -0.13
C ASP A 201 24.90 65.86 1.28
N GLY A 202 25.83 64.94 1.60
CA GLY A 202 25.90 64.33 2.94
C GLY A 202 26.96 63.22 3.19
N ASP A 203 28.24 63.50 2.94
CA ASP A 203 29.42 62.64 3.26
C ASP A 203 30.14 63.19 4.54
N PRO A 204 31.09 62.51 5.25
CA PRO A 204 31.55 61.11 5.15
C PRO A 204 31.58 60.28 6.46
N GLY A 205 31.70 58.95 6.28
CA GLY A 205 32.88 58.22 6.82
C GLY A 205 32.83 57.55 8.20
N ALA A 206 32.74 56.22 8.20
CA ALA A 206 33.39 55.35 9.20
C ALA A 206 33.64 53.94 8.62
N ALA A 207 34.88 53.46 8.71
CA ALA A 207 35.20 52.02 8.64
C ALA A 207 35.54 51.55 10.06
N PRO A 208 35.32 50.25 10.37
CA PRO A 208 36.51 49.38 10.37
C PRO A 208 36.28 47.91 9.96
N GLU A 209 37.42 47.22 9.80
CA GLU A 209 37.66 45.79 10.04
C GLU A 209 36.88 44.72 9.25
N THR A 210 37.60 44.19 8.27
CA THR A 210 37.39 42.88 7.66
C THR A 210 37.48 41.74 8.67
N THR A 211 36.36 41.06 8.91
CA THR A 211 36.36 39.69 9.48
C THR A 211 36.27 38.66 8.36
N ARG A 212 36.85 37.47 8.57
CA ARG A 212 37.05 36.48 7.50
C ARG A 212 35.79 35.66 7.23
N ASP A 213 35.33 35.66 5.97
CA ASP A 213 34.41 34.64 5.45
C ASP A 213 34.91 33.22 5.77
N ARG A 214 34.15 32.48 6.59
CA ARG A 214 34.17 31.02 6.66
C ARG A 214 32.80 30.50 6.18
N GLN A 215 32.54 30.65 4.89
CA GLN A 215 31.34 30.09 4.24
C GLN A 215 31.40 28.56 4.28
N SER A 216 30.64 27.96 5.18
CA SER A 216 30.48 26.50 5.28
C SER A 216 29.33 26.06 4.38
N ALA A 217 29.65 25.50 3.21
CA ALA A 217 28.65 25.02 2.28
C ALA A 217 28.01 23.72 2.79
N ALA A 218 26.69 23.71 2.96
CA ALA A 218 25.94 22.51 3.32
C ALA A 218 26.00 21.47 2.18
N GLY A 219 26.64 20.33 2.45
CA GLY A 219 26.56 19.13 1.62
C GLY A 219 25.45 18.19 2.11
N PRO A 220 25.07 17.17 1.31
CA PRO A 220 24.12 16.16 1.75
C PRO A 220 24.66 15.37 2.97
N SER A 221 23.77 15.01 3.89
CA SER A 221 24.12 14.44 5.18
C SER A 221 24.71 13.02 5.08
N VAL A 222 25.97 12.89 5.46
CA VAL A 222 26.55 11.67 6.05
C VAL A 222 27.09 12.09 7.41
N ALA A 223 26.60 11.47 8.49
CA ALA A 223 26.92 11.88 9.84
C ALA A 223 28.40 11.57 10.20
N ALA A 224 29.04 12.53 10.88
CA ALA A 224 30.31 12.43 11.60
C ALA A 224 31.60 12.02 10.83
N ALA A 225 32.32 13.01 10.28
CA ALA A 225 33.78 13.19 10.47
C ALA A 225 34.30 14.51 9.85
N ILE A 226 35.19 15.25 10.52
CA ILE A 226 35.83 16.48 10.00
C ILE A 226 37.34 16.47 10.27
N PRO A 227 38.18 16.69 9.23
CA PRO A 227 39.52 17.26 9.36
C PRO A 227 39.68 18.59 8.59
N GLU A 228 40.47 19.53 9.12
CA GLU A 228 40.64 20.89 8.55
C GLU A 228 41.52 20.96 7.28
N ARG A 229 41.36 22.04 6.49
CA ARG A 229 42.20 22.37 5.32
C ARG A 229 43.31 23.39 5.65
N PRO A 230 44.54 23.22 5.13
CA PRO A 230 45.54 24.28 5.10
C PRO A 230 45.25 25.33 3.99
N PRO A 231 45.74 26.58 4.13
CA PRO A 231 45.45 27.66 3.17
C PRO A 231 46.31 27.60 1.89
N GLN A 232 45.78 28.12 0.78
CA GLN A 232 46.49 28.28 -0.49
C GLN A 232 46.78 29.76 -0.79
N THR A 233 47.85 30.01 -1.56
CA THR A 233 48.30 31.34 -1.98
C THR A 233 47.69 31.71 -3.33
N ALA A 234 47.27 32.98 -3.50
CA ALA A 234 46.69 33.46 -4.76
C ALA A 234 47.76 33.71 -5.85
N MET A 235 47.39 33.47 -7.11
CA MET A 235 48.11 33.96 -8.29
C MET A 235 47.15 34.63 -9.27
N VAL A 236 47.59 35.71 -9.91
CA VAL A 236 46.83 36.49 -10.90
C VAL A 236 47.10 35.95 -12.31
N SER A 237 46.07 35.90 -13.16
CA SER A 237 46.22 35.55 -14.58
C SER A 237 45.89 36.75 -15.48
N LEU A 238 46.62 36.89 -16.58
CA LEU A 238 46.50 37.99 -17.55
C LEU A 238 45.64 37.57 -18.74
N ALA A 239 44.81 38.50 -19.25
CA ALA A 239 43.97 38.28 -20.42
C ALA A 239 44.63 38.80 -21.72
N VAL A 240 44.36 38.12 -22.84
CA VAL A 240 44.76 38.55 -24.20
C VAL A 240 43.58 38.33 -25.17
N PRO A 241 43.07 39.37 -25.86
CA PRO A 241 41.89 39.27 -26.73
C PRO A 241 42.21 39.26 -28.24
N ARG A 242 41.31 38.67 -29.06
CA ARG A 242 41.14 38.83 -30.54
C ARG A 242 40.10 37.81 -31.08
N PRO A 243 39.51 37.98 -32.29
CA PRO A 243 38.67 39.09 -32.75
C PRO A 243 37.33 38.59 -33.38
N PRO A 244 36.37 39.46 -33.76
CA PRO A 244 35.08 39.05 -34.32
C PRO A 244 35.06 38.91 -35.86
N THR A 245 34.13 38.11 -36.39
CA THR A 245 33.77 38.06 -37.82
C THR A 245 32.24 38.00 -37.99
N GLN A 246 31.71 38.52 -39.10
CA GLN A 246 30.30 38.92 -39.23
C GLN A 246 29.40 37.94 -40.02
N ILE A 247 28.09 38.07 -39.78
CA ILE A 247 26.98 37.44 -40.52
C ILE A 247 26.78 38.16 -41.87
N PRO A 248 26.28 37.44 -42.90
CA PRO A 248 25.30 38.03 -43.82
C PRO A 248 24.03 37.18 -43.95
N ALA A 249 22.87 37.83 -43.91
CA ALA A 249 21.57 37.26 -44.30
C ALA A 249 21.06 37.97 -45.56
N PRO A 250 20.44 37.24 -46.49
CA PRO A 250 19.09 37.55 -46.98
C PRO A 250 18.25 36.28 -47.24
N ALA A 251 16.95 36.30 -47.57
CA ALA A 251 15.83 37.22 -47.29
C ALA A 251 14.50 36.52 -47.70
N ASN A 252 13.37 37.14 -47.36
CA ASN A 252 12.08 37.25 -48.10
C ASN A 252 11.98 36.65 -49.54
N ASP A 253 10.82 36.19 -50.05
CA ASP A 253 9.43 36.49 -49.62
C ASP A 253 8.36 35.43 -50.01
N GLU A 254 7.13 35.69 -49.56
CA GLU A 254 5.79 35.15 -49.88
C GLU A 254 5.57 34.11 -51.01
N GLY A 255 5.03 32.94 -50.64
CA GLY A 255 3.62 32.54 -50.85
C GLY A 255 3.00 32.34 -52.26
N LEU A 256 2.20 31.27 -52.41
CA LEU A 256 0.86 31.32 -53.08
C LEU A 256 0.06 30.01 -52.89
N SER A 257 -1.26 30.08 -53.16
CA SER A 257 -2.28 29.06 -52.85
C SER A 257 -2.82 28.32 -54.10
N ALA A 258 -3.25 27.06 -53.94
CA ALA A 258 -4.13 26.36 -54.88
C ALA A 258 -5.04 25.32 -54.17
N GLN A 259 -6.12 24.88 -54.83
CA GLN A 259 -7.18 24.02 -54.27
C GLN A 259 -7.19 22.59 -54.89
N SER A 260 -8.02 21.71 -54.31
CA SER A 260 -8.18 20.28 -54.63
C SER A 260 -8.54 19.96 -56.09
N PRO A 261 -8.26 18.73 -56.56
CA PRO A 261 -9.33 17.71 -56.60
C PRO A 261 -8.89 16.28 -56.20
N PRO A 262 -9.82 15.33 -55.98
CA PRO A 262 -9.51 13.97 -55.51
C PRO A 262 -9.39 12.94 -56.66
N PRO A 263 -8.84 11.75 -56.36
CA PRO A 263 -9.19 10.51 -57.05
C PRO A 263 -9.75 9.43 -56.08
N SER A 264 -10.76 8.71 -56.55
CA SER A 264 -11.18 7.41 -56.00
C SER A 264 -10.73 6.31 -56.97
N ALA A 265 -10.17 5.19 -56.47
CA ALA A 265 -10.27 3.86 -57.09
C ALA A 265 -9.52 2.77 -56.29
N ALA A 266 -9.96 1.52 -56.54
CA ALA A 266 -9.19 0.26 -56.46
C ALA A 266 -8.65 -0.21 -55.10
N ALA A 267 -9.42 -1.08 -54.44
CA ALA A 267 -8.87 -2.20 -53.68
C ALA A 267 -8.49 -3.36 -54.64
N PRO A 268 -7.55 -4.25 -54.27
CA PRO A 268 -7.35 -5.52 -54.96
C PRO A 268 -7.99 -6.70 -54.19
N GLU A 269 -9.04 -7.30 -54.76
CA GLU A 269 -9.36 -8.70 -54.48
C GLU A 269 -8.35 -9.63 -55.18
N VAL A 270 -8.17 -10.85 -54.67
CA VAL A 270 -7.63 -11.97 -55.45
C VAL A 270 -8.58 -13.17 -55.32
N ALA A 271 -9.21 -13.51 -56.44
CA ALA A 271 -10.08 -14.69 -56.62
C ALA A 271 -9.29 -16.01 -56.39
N ALA A 272 -9.77 -17.03 -55.67
CA ALA A 272 -11.00 -17.82 -55.78
C ALA A 272 -10.97 -18.91 -56.89
N ALA A 273 -11.31 -20.17 -56.53
CA ALA A 273 -11.53 -21.28 -57.45
C ALA A 273 -12.29 -22.48 -56.81
N ILE A 274 -13.64 -22.49 -56.83
CA ILE A 274 -14.45 -23.72 -56.68
C ILE A 274 -15.65 -23.72 -57.65
N PRO A 275 -15.55 -24.47 -58.77
CA PRO A 275 -16.72 -25.00 -59.49
C PRO A 275 -16.44 -26.41 -60.10
N GLN A 276 -17.35 -27.39 -60.19
CA GLN A 276 -18.66 -27.71 -59.59
C GLN A 276 -18.79 -29.26 -59.61
N GLN A 277 -19.83 -29.84 -58.99
CA GLN A 277 -20.92 -30.52 -59.74
C GLN A 277 -22.06 -30.99 -58.82
N ARG A 278 -23.22 -31.30 -59.42
CA ARG A 278 -24.44 -31.79 -58.76
C ARG A 278 -24.58 -33.30 -58.98
N LEU A 279 -25.30 -33.99 -58.09
CA LEU A 279 -26.49 -34.79 -58.47
C LEU A 279 -27.29 -35.26 -57.25
N ARG A 280 -28.59 -35.49 -57.45
CA ARG A 280 -29.46 -36.26 -56.57
C ARG A 280 -29.67 -37.63 -57.23
N THR A 281 -29.66 -38.74 -56.47
CA THR A 281 -30.75 -39.74 -56.50
C THR A 281 -30.71 -40.73 -55.34
N THR A 282 -31.88 -41.32 -55.14
CA THR A 282 -32.34 -42.32 -54.16
C THR A 282 -31.84 -43.76 -54.34
N LEU A 283 -31.86 -44.52 -53.24
CA LEU A 283 -32.12 -45.99 -53.10
C LEU A 283 -31.28 -47.01 -53.91
N GLY A 284 -30.81 -48.07 -53.24
CA GLY A 284 -30.31 -49.28 -53.91
C GLY A 284 -29.58 -50.32 -53.04
N LEU A 285 -30.31 -51.12 -52.26
CA LEU A 285 -29.93 -52.52 -51.91
C LEU A 285 -30.46 -53.43 -53.02
N PRO A 286 -29.76 -54.51 -53.44
CA PRO A 286 -29.57 -55.76 -52.65
C PRO A 286 -28.09 -56.02 -52.27
N GLY A 287 -27.66 -57.10 -51.59
CA GLY A 287 -28.26 -58.44 -51.40
C GLY A 287 -27.63 -59.48 -52.36
N THR A 288 -27.54 -60.79 -52.08
CA THR A 288 -28.05 -61.62 -50.97
C THR A 288 -27.32 -62.98 -50.92
N GLY A 289 -27.44 -63.70 -49.80
CA GLY A 289 -27.46 -65.16 -49.74
C GLY A 289 -26.51 -65.81 -48.72
N ASP A 290 -26.85 -66.91 -48.04
CA ASP A 290 -28.12 -67.66 -47.87
C ASP A 290 -27.89 -68.73 -46.77
N ALA A 291 -28.84 -69.29 -46.00
CA ALA A 291 -30.26 -69.03 -45.66
C ALA A 291 -30.49 -69.72 -44.28
N ALA A 292 -31.65 -70.05 -43.68
CA ALA A 292 -33.12 -69.96 -43.87
C ALA A 292 -33.76 -70.12 -42.45
N GLY A 293 -35.06 -70.04 -42.16
CA GLY A 293 -36.29 -69.73 -42.91
C GLY A 293 -37.55 -70.11 -42.09
N GLU A 294 -38.73 -69.61 -42.49
CA GLU A 294 -40.10 -70.09 -42.12
C GLU A 294 -40.59 -70.02 -40.64
N GLN A 295 -41.89 -69.83 -40.30
CA GLN A 295 -43.01 -69.15 -40.99
C GLN A 295 -44.15 -68.79 -39.98
N THR A 296 -45.00 -67.81 -40.33
CA THR A 296 -46.41 -67.58 -39.90
C THR A 296 -46.85 -67.28 -38.44
N ALA A 297 -47.50 -66.10 -38.32
CA ALA A 297 -48.89 -65.87 -37.82
C ALA A 297 -49.23 -65.55 -36.33
N LEU A 298 -49.65 -64.28 -36.17
CA LEU A 298 -50.87 -63.78 -35.46
C LEU A 298 -51.12 -63.98 -33.95
N MET A 299 -51.31 -62.84 -33.27
CA MET A 299 -52.20 -62.58 -32.12
C MET A 299 -52.23 -63.57 -30.94
N GLN A 300 -51.62 -63.18 -29.82
CA GLN A 300 -52.39 -62.83 -28.61
C GLN A 300 -51.57 -62.06 -27.56
N SER A 301 -52.28 -61.40 -26.65
CA SER A 301 -51.75 -60.74 -25.45
C SER A 301 -51.75 -61.68 -24.24
N ARG A 302 -50.60 -61.89 -23.61
CA ARG A 302 -50.41 -62.25 -22.17
C ARG A 302 -48.91 -62.19 -21.88
N SER A 303 -48.48 -61.30 -20.98
CA SER A 303 -48.37 -61.49 -19.52
C SER A 303 -47.18 -62.37 -19.13
N LEU A 304 -46.50 -61.94 -18.06
CA LEU A 304 -45.30 -62.53 -17.50
C LEU A 304 -45.35 -64.06 -17.40
N ASP A 305 -44.21 -64.70 -17.64
CA ASP A 305 -43.62 -65.56 -16.61
C ASP A 305 -42.11 -65.28 -16.53
N THR A 306 -41.57 -65.36 -15.32
CA THR A 306 -40.14 -65.18 -15.02
C THR A 306 -39.40 -66.48 -15.18
N ASP A 307 -38.19 -66.44 -15.78
CA ASP A 307 -36.98 -66.84 -15.05
C ASP A 307 -35.70 -66.53 -15.85
N VAL A 308 -34.99 -65.49 -15.43
CA VAL A 308 -33.53 -65.41 -15.51
C VAL A 308 -33.09 -65.02 -14.10
N SER A 309 -32.31 -65.87 -13.45
CA SER A 309 -31.92 -65.69 -12.06
C SER A 309 -31.13 -64.38 -11.90
N ALA A 310 -31.74 -63.38 -11.27
CA ALA A 310 -31.03 -62.19 -10.84
C ALA A 310 -30.09 -62.57 -9.69
N GLU A 311 -28.80 -62.70 -10.02
CA GLU A 311 -27.74 -62.79 -9.03
C GLU A 311 -27.81 -61.51 -8.16
N SER A 312 -27.88 -61.69 -6.84
CA SER A 312 -28.12 -60.57 -5.92
C SER A 312 -27.04 -59.50 -6.07
N PRO A 313 -27.37 -58.20 -6.10
CA PRO A 313 -26.37 -57.15 -6.20
C PRO A 313 -25.40 -57.22 -5.02
N ILE A 314 -24.12 -56.92 -5.30
CA ILE A 314 -23.01 -57.08 -4.33
C ILE A 314 -23.14 -56.12 -3.13
N PHE A 315 -23.97 -55.09 -3.26
CA PHE A 315 -24.34 -54.12 -2.23
C PHE A 315 -25.81 -53.71 -2.36
N SER A 316 -26.32 -53.07 -1.31
CA SER A 316 -27.67 -52.56 -1.15
C SER A 316 -27.64 -51.12 -0.62
N TYR A 317 -28.80 -50.46 -0.52
CA TYR A 317 -28.95 -49.16 0.15
C TYR A 317 -28.51 -49.16 1.64
N GLN A 318 -28.30 -50.32 2.27
CA GLN A 318 -27.77 -50.40 3.64
C GLN A 318 -26.23 -50.33 3.70
N ASP A 319 -25.56 -50.46 2.55
CA ASP A 319 -24.10 -50.44 2.40
C ASP A 319 -23.59 -49.07 1.93
N GLU A 320 -24.45 -48.05 1.93
CA GLU A 320 -24.21 -46.73 1.36
C GLU A 320 -23.25 -45.86 2.20
N LEU A 321 -22.40 -45.10 1.50
CA LEU A 321 -21.38 -44.21 2.05
C LEU A 321 -21.36 -42.90 1.26
N ILE A 322 -21.75 -41.79 1.89
CA ILE A 322 -21.50 -40.44 1.35
C ILE A 322 -20.02 -40.11 1.58
N LEU A 323 -19.30 -39.76 0.51
CA LEU A 323 -17.87 -39.42 0.53
C LEU A 323 -17.58 -38.15 -0.27
N GLU A 324 -16.67 -37.31 0.22
CA GLU A 324 -16.19 -36.10 -0.46
C GLU A 324 -14.99 -36.42 -1.38
N VAL A 325 -15.06 -36.09 -2.67
CA VAL A 325 -13.93 -36.24 -3.60
C VAL A 325 -13.01 -35.02 -3.50
N GLN A 326 -11.79 -35.23 -3.02
CA GLN A 326 -10.76 -34.20 -2.89
C GLN A 326 -9.61 -34.48 -3.86
N VAL A 327 -9.52 -33.68 -4.93
CA VAL A 327 -8.46 -33.81 -5.94
C VAL A 327 -7.29 -32.89 -5.61
N LYS A 328 -6.10 -33.47 -5.42
CA LYS A 328 -4.91 -32.77 -4.92
C LYS A 328 -4.45 -31.68 -5.90
N GLY A 329 -4.62 -30.41 -5.51
CA GLY A 329 -4.19 -29.24 -6.30
C GLY A 329 -5.31 -28.51 -7.04
N SER A 330 -6.56 -28.83 -6.73
CA SER A 330 -7.75 -28.02 -7.05
C SER A 330 -8.53 -27.73 -5.78
N ASP A 331 -9.06 -26.51 -5.68
CA ASP A 331 -9.72 -26.00 -4.46
C ASP A 331 -11.23 -26.32 -4.39
N GLY A 332 -11.72 -27.17 -5.30
CA GLY A 332 -13.10 -27.65 -5.32
C GLY A 332 -13.20 -29.12 -4.92
N SER A 333 -14.28 -29.45 -4.22
CA SER A 333 -14.68 -30.82 -3.89
C SER A 333 -16.13 -31.09 -4.31
N ASP A 334 -16.42 -32.36 -4.61
CA ASP A 334 -17.73 -32.86 -5.01
C ASP A 334 -18.13 -34.01 -4.07
N ALA A 335 -19.35 -33.99 -3.53
CA ALA A 335 -19.89 -35.12 -2.78
C ALA A 335 -20.33 -36.25 -3.73
N ILE A 336 -20.03 -37.51 -3.38
CA ILE A 336 -20.45 -38.69 -4.13
C ILE A 336 -21.06 -39.75 -3.20
N ILE A 337 -22.01 -40.51 -3.75
CA ILE A 337 -22.54 -41.72 -3.12
C ILE A 337 -21.65 -42.90 -3.54
N ALA A 338 -21.20 -43.69 -2.58
CA ALA A 338 -20.36 -44.88 -2.75
C ALA A 338 -20.95 -46.06 -1.96
N TYR A 339 -20.50 -47.28 -2.22
CA TYR A 339 -20.98 -48.48 -1.51
C TYR A 339 -19.83 -49.28 -0.89
N GLY A 340 -19.90 -49.53 0.42
CA GLY A 340 -18.86 -50.15 1.23
C GLY A 340 -19.15 -51.60 1.56
N THR A 341 -18.40 -52.54 0.97
CA THR A 341 -18.62 -53.99 1.14
C THR A 341 -17.41 -54.71 1.73
N GLN A 342 -17.58 -55.98 2.11
CA GLN A 342 -16.46 -56.86 2.46
C GLN A 342 -15.47 -57.10 1.29
N GLN A 343 -15.83 -56.75 0.06
CA GLN A 343 -14.98 -56.88 -1.14
C GLN A 343 -14.27 -55.58 -1.53
N GLY A 344 -14.47 -54.51 -0.75
CA GLY A 344 -13.95 -53.17 -1.00
C GLY A 344 -15.04 -52.10 -1.09
N ILE A 345 -14.60 -50.85 -1.26
CA ILE A 345 -15.47 -49.70 -1.53
C ILE A 345 -15.61 -49.54 -3.04
N TYR A 346 -16.84 -49.42 -3.53
CA TYR A 346 -17.19 -49.15 -4.92
C TYR A 346 -17.57 -47.67 -5.10
N LEU A 347 -17.06 -47.04 -6.16
CA LEU A 347 -17.25 -45.63 -6.47
C LEU A 347 -17.95 -45.45 -7.84
N PRO A 348 -18.84 -44.46 -8.01
CA PRO A 348 -19.57 -44.20 -9.25
C PRO A 348 -18.61 -43.70 -10.34
N LEU A 349 -18.41 -44.52 -11.37
CA LEU A 349 -17.44 -44.26 -12.43
C LEU A 349 -17.84 -43.04 -13.27
N GLY A 350 -19.12 -42.87 -13.60
CA GLY A 350 -19.61 -41.73 -14.41
C GLY A 350 -19.40 -40.40 -13.71
N THR A 351 -19.71 -40.35 -12.41
CA THR A 351 -19.47 -39.15 -11.59
C THR A 351 -17.97 -38.86 -11.45
N LEU A 352 -17.11 -39.85 -11.19
CA LEU A 352 -15.65 -39.64 -11.15
C LEU A 352 -15.06 -39.24 -12.51
N VAL A 353 -15.56 -39.80 -13.61
CA VAL A 353 -15.21 -39.42 -14.99
C VAL A 353 -15.58 -37.96 -15.26
N ARG A 354 -16.73 -37.49 -14.75
CA ARG A 354 -17.16 -36.09 -14.86
C ARG A 354 -16.26 -35.15 -14.07
N ILE A 355 -15.95 -35.49 -12.81
CA ILE A 355 -15.06 -34.71 -11.92
C ILE A 355 -13.65 -34.59 -12.52
N LEU A 356 -13.13 -35.69 -13.09
CA LEU A 356 -11.80 -35.74 -13.71
C LEU A 356 -11.76 -35.23 -15.16
N ASP A 357 -12.88 -34.74 -15.72
CA ASP A 357 -12.98 -34.17 -17.08
C ASP A 357 -12.56 -35.18 -18.18
N LEU A 358 -12.90 -36.46 -17.99
CA LEU A 358 -12.54 -37.59 -18.86
C LEU A 358 -13.60 -37.90 -19.93
N ALA A 359 -13.15 -38.41 -21.08
CA ALA A 359 -14.00 -38.68 -22.24
C ALA A 359 -14.57 -40.11 -22.27
N VAL A 360 -15.13 -40.56 -21.15
CA VAL A 360 -15.79 -41.88 -21.01
C VAL A 360 -17.30 -41.69 -20.83
N ARG A 361 -18.10 -42.60 -21.39
CA ARG A 361 -19.56 -42.61 -21.26
C ARG A 361 -20.04 -43.95 -20.72
N ILE A 362 -21.09 -43.92 -19.91
CA ILE A 362 -21.76 -45.09 -19.35
C ILE A 362 -23.15 -45.21 -19.96
N SER A 363 -23.62 -46.44 -20.13
CA SER A 363 -24.80 -46.81 -20.88
C SER A 363 -25.29 -48.21 -20.49
N ASP A 364 -26.41 -48.65 -21.08
CA ASP A 364 -27.04 -49.95 -20.81
C ASP A 364 -27.48 -50.17 -19.34
N GLY A 365 -27.73 -49.07 -18.63
CA GLY A 365 -28.02 -49.05 -17.21
C GLY A 365 -26.85 -49.60 -16.40
N GLY A 366 -25.76 -48.85 -16.35
CA GLY A 366 -24.52 -49.20 -15.64
C GLY A 366 -23.68 -50.35 -16.22
N ARG A 367 -24.17 -51.10 -17.20
CA ARG A 367 -23.52 -52.34 -17.69
C ARG A 367 -22.44 -52.15 -18.75
N TYR A 368 -22.43 -51.03 -19.47
CA TYR A 368 -21.44 -50.77 -20.52
C TYR A 368 -20.84 -49.36 -20.42
N ALA A 369 -19.52 -49.31 -20.19
CA ALA A 369 -18.71 -48.09 -20.22
C ALA A 369 -17.81 -48.08 -21.47
N PHE A 370 -17.74 -46.95 -22.18
CA PHE A 370 -16.89 -46.81 -23.36
C PHE A 370 -16.39 -45.37 -23.56
N GLY A 371 -15.13 -45.22 -23.96
CA GLY A 371 -14.54 -43.94 -24.35
C GLY A 371 -13.01 -43.98 -24.33
N TRP A 372 -12.36 -42.88 -23.93
CA TRP A 372 -10.91 -42.81 -23.82
C TRP A 372 -10.44 -41.97 -22.62
N VAL A 373 -9.20 -42.23 -22.16
CA VAL A 373 -8.62 -41.65 -20.95
C VAL A 373 -7.38 -40.81 -21.27
N LEU A 374 -7.48 -39.48 -21.10
CA LEU A 374 -6.48 -38.44 -21.42
C LEU A 374 -6.08 -38.31 -22.90
N ARG A 375 -6.04 -39.39 -23.68
CA ARG A 375 -5.69 -39.40 -25.11
C ARG A 375 -6.59 -40.37 -25.87
N GLU A 376 -6.88 -40.08 -27.14
CA GLU A 376 -7.76 -40.89 -27.99
C GLU A 376 -7.24 -42.32 -28.28
N ASP A 377 -5.92 -42.57 -28.11
CA ASP A 377 -5.33 -43.91 -28.24
C ASP A 377 -5.46 -44.78 -26.98
N ARG A 378 -5.73 -44.16 -25.81
CA ARG A 378 -6.04 -44.85 -24.55
C ARG A 378 -7.52 -45.16 -24.44
N VAL A 379 -8.01 -46.00 -25.34
CA VAL A 379 -9.40 -46.47 -25.37
C VAL A 379 -9.69 -47.36 -24.15
N LEU A 380 -10.81 -47.07 -23.48
CA LEU A 380 -11.37 -47.85 -22.37
C LEU A 380 -12.74 -48.39 -22.78
N GLY A 381 -12.92 -49.70 -22.65
CA GLY A 381 -14.22 -50.37 -22.73
C GLY A 381 -14.41 -51.30 -21.53
N ILE A 382 -15.59 -51.30 -20.91
CA ILE A 382 -15.96 -52.22 -19.82
C ILE A 382 -17.34 -52.78 -20.15
N ASP A 383 -17.41 -54.09 -20.40
CA ASP A 383 -18.65 -54.83 -20.64
C ASP A 383 -18.89 -55.82 -19.49
N LEU A 384 -19.87 -55.51 -18.64
CA LEU A 384 -20.25 -56.35 -17.48
C LEU A 384 -21.16 -57.53 -17.86
N ARG A 385 -21.65 -57.59 -19.11
CA ARG A 385 -22.39 -58.76 -19.63
C ARG A 385 -21.42 -59.85 -20.09
N GLN A 386 -20.34 -59.45 -20.76
CA GLN A 386 -19.28 -60.34 -21.23
C GLN A 386 -18.18 -60.57 -20.19
N ASN A 387 -18.12 -59.73 -19.15
CA ASN A 387 -17.03 -59.67 -18.17
C ASN A 387 -15.67 -59.42 -18.82
N ILE A 388 -15.59 -58.42 -19.70
CA ILE A 388 -14.38 -58.01 -20.43
C ILE A 388 -14.06 -56.53 -20.16
N LEU A 389 -12.79 -56.26 -19.86
CA LEU A 389 -12.16 -54.94 -19.90
C LEU A 389 -11.32 -54.85 -21.18
N THR A 390 -11.62 -53.88 -22.04
CA THR A 390 -10.78 -53.48 -23.17
C THR A 390 -9.95 -52.27 -22.76
N TRP A 391 -8.62 -52.36 -22.82
CA TRP A 391 -7.71 -51.25 -22.50
C TRP A 391 -6.52 -51.22 -23.45
N GLU A 392 -6.24 -50.06 -24.06
CA GLU A 392 -5.15 -49.85 -25.04
C GLU A 392 -5.14 -50.89 -26.19
N GLY A 393 -6.31 -51.48 -26.50
CA GLY A 393 -6.51 -52.50 -27.52
C GLY A 393 -6.37 -53.96 -27.05
N GLU A 394 -6.00 -54.22 -25.80
CA GLU A 394 -6.06 -55.56 -25.21
C GLU A 394 -7.41 -55.82 -24.51
N GLU A 395 -8.02 -56.97 -24.79
CA GLU A 395 -9.14 -57.51 -24.02
C GLU A 395 -8.63 -58.39 -22.87
N ARG A 396 -9.16 -58.15 -21.66
CA ARG A 396 -8.79 -58.87 -20.44
C ARG A 396 -10.05 -59.26 -19.67
N PRO A 397 -10.22 -60.52 -19.22
CA PRO A 397 -11.37 -60.92 -18.42
C PRO A 397 -11.34 -60.24 -17.05
N ILE A 398 -12.50 -59.75 -16.60
CA ILE A 398 -12.70 -59.17 -15.27
C ILE A 398 -13.51 -60.10 -14.38
N GLY A 399 -13.28 -60.04 -13.06
CA GLY A 399 -14.06 -60.79 -12.08
C GLY A 399 -15.33 -60.04 -11.67
N PRO A 400 -16.35 -60.72 -11.12
CA PRO A 400 -17.63 -60.10 -10.76
C PRO A 400 -17.51 -58.99 -9.71
N ALA A 401 -16.43 -58.98 -8.93
CA ALA A 401 -16.12 -57.94 -7.94
C ALA A 401 -15.35 -56.73 -8.50
N PHE A 402 -15.26 -56.55 -9.84
CA PHE A 402 -14.51 -55.44 -10.46
C PHE A 402 -15.37 -54.17 -10.59
N ALA A 403 -16.55 -54.31 -11.20
CA ALA A 403 -17.59 -53.30 -11.25
C ALA A 403 -18.98 -53.93 -11.22
N VAL A 404 -19.94 -53.15 -10.73
CA VAL A 404 -21.35 -53.52 -10.58
C VAL A 404 -22.20 -52.44 -11.25
N ALA A 405 -23.22 -52.85 -11.98
CA ALA A 405 -24.24 -51.95 -12.50
C ALA A 405 -25.34 -51.76 -11.45
N PHE A 406 -25.57 -50.53 -10.99
CA PHE A 406 -26.58 -50.19 -9.99
C PHE A 406 -27.15 -48.79 -10.30
N GLU A 407 -28.48 -48.65 -10.29
CA GLU A 407 -29.19 -47.39 -10.57
C GLU A 407 -28.66 -46.63 -11.80
N ASP A 408 -28.56 -47.35 -12.92
CA ASP A 408 -28.07 -46.89 -14.23
C ASP A 408 -26.61 -46.36 -14.29
N GLU A 409 -25.89 -46.34 -13.17
CA GLU A 409 -24.46 -45.98 -13.03
C GLU A 409 -23.57 -47.25 -12.90
N MET A 410 -22.29 -47.13 -13.29
CA MET A 410 -21.30 -48.19 -13.12
C MET A 410 -20.45 -47.93 -11.89
N TYR A 411 -20.61 -48.75 -10.86
CA TYR A 411 -19.85 -48.66 -9.62
C TYR A 411 -18.61 -49.56 -9.69
N LEU A 412 -17.42 -48.97 -9.78
CA LEU A 412 -16.13 -49.69 -9.88
C LEU A 412 -15.42 -49.67 -8.52
N ARG A 413 -14.76 -50.77 -8.14
CA ARG A 413 -13.97 -50.82 -6.90
C ARG A 413 -12.85 -49.76 -6.93
N ALA A 414 -12.71 -48.99 -5.85
CA ALA A 414 -11.80 -47.85 -5.73
C ALA A 414 -10.34 -48.18 -6.07
N GLU A 415 -9.87 -49.38 -5.69
CA GLU A 415 -8.51 -49.87 -5.95
C GLU A 415 -8.26 -50.16 -7.44
N ASP A 416 -9.30 -50.42 -8.23
CA ASP A 416 -9.19 -50.84 -9.62
C ASP A 416 -9.17 -49.68 -10.62
N LEU A 417 -9.67 -48.48 -10.24
CA LEU A 417 -9.57 -47.26 -11.07
C LEU A 417 -8.12 -46.95 -11.49
N ALA A 418 -7.17 -47.13 -10.56
CA ALA A 418 -5.75 -46.83 -10.77
C ALA A 418 -5.05 -47.76 -11.78
N ARG A 419 -5.73 -48.80 -12.28
CA ARG A 419 -5.19 -49.71 -13.31
C ARG A 419 -5.26 -49.14 -14.72
N PHE A 420 -6.15 -48.18 -14.98
CA PHE A 420 -6.41 -47.63 -16.32
C PHE A 420 -6.66 -46.10 -16.32
N ILE A 421 -6.85 -45.47 -15.15
CA ILE A 421 -6.78 -44.01 -15.02
C ILE A 421 -5.50 -43.68 -14.24
N PRO A 422 -4.61 -42.78 -14.73
CA PRO A 422 -3.32 -42.47 -14.09
C PRO A 422 -3.51 -41.55 -12.87
N VAL A 423 -4.16 -42.09 -11.85
CA VAL A 423 -4.42 -41.49 -10.54
C VAL A 423 -4.02 -42.45 -9.43
N LYS A 424 -3.68 -41.89 -8.29
CA LYS A 424 -3.52 -42.60 -7.03
C LYS A 424 -4.69 -42.19 -6.13
N ILE A 425 -5.63 -43.12 -5.95
CA ILE A 425 -6.84 -42.94 -5.14
C ILE A 425 -6.63 -43.54 -3.76
N ARG A 426 -7.14 -42.86 -2.72
CA ARG A 426 -7.25 -43.38 -1.35
C ARG A 426 -8.59 -42.97 -0.75
N THR A 427 -9.44 -43.93 -0.47
CA THR A 427 -10.64 -43.78 0.36
C THR A 427 -10.24 -43.74 1.84
N ASP A 428 -10.51 -42.64 2.54
CA ASP A 428 -10.37 -42.54 3.99
C ASP A 428 -11.76 -42.37 4.64
N LEU A 429 -12.26 -43.45 5.22
CA LEU A 429 -13.57 -43.48 5.87
C LEU A 429 -13.61 -42.68 7.18
N ARG A 430 -12.46 -42.30 7.77
CA ARG A 430 -12.44 -41.47 8.99
C ARG A 430 -12.69 -40.00 8.68
N SER A 431 -12.24 -39.52 7.51
CA SER A 431 -12.54 -38.17 7.02
C SER A 431 -13.64 -38.16 5.96
N GLN A 432 -14.36 -39.28 5.78
CA GLN A 432 -15.38 -39.47 4.74
C GLN A 432 -14.95 -38.96 3.36
N ALA A 433 -13.70 -39.23 2.94
CA ALA A 433 -13.12 -38.61 1.75
C ALA A 433 -12.50 -39.61 0.76
N VAL A 434 -12.54 -39.28 -0.53
CA VAL A 434 -11.79 -39.93 -1.60
C VAL A 434 -10.68 -38.98 -2.04
N LEU A 435 -9.47 -39.21 -1.53
CA LEU A 435 -8.28 -38.44 -1.85
C LEU A 435 -7.74 -38.91 -3.21
N VAL A 436 -7.68 -38.01 -4.20
CA VAL A 436 -7.22 -38.31 -5.57
C VAL A 436 -5.96 -37.51 -5.90
N GLU A 437 -4.87 -38.21 -6.21
CA GLU A 437 -3.59 -37.62 -6.65
C GLU A 437 -3.33 -37.98 -8.13
N THR A 438 -3.41 -37.00 -9.03
CA THR A 438 -3.19 -37.17 -10.48
C THR A 438 -1.71 -37.39 -10.79
N LEU A 439 -1.38 -38.44 -11.54
CA LEU A 439 0.00 -38.81 -11.89
C LEU A 439 0.48 -38.20 -13.23
N GLU A 440 -0.45 -37.99 -14.15
CA GLU A 440 -0.27 -37.20 -15.38
C GLU A 440 -1.10 -35.89 -15.28
N LYS A 441 -0.97 -34.96 -16.23
CA LYS A 441 -1.84 -33.78 -16.29
C LYS A 441 -3.24 -34.17 -16.81
N PHE A 442 -4.28 -33.75 -16.10
CA PHE A 442 -5.67 -34.00 -16.49
C PHE A 442 -6.29 -32.81 -17.26
N PRO A 443 -7.35 -33.00 -18.07
CA PRO A 443 -7.84 -31.97 -18.97
C PRO A 443 -8.38 -30.71 -18.24
N PHE A 444 -8.93 -30.88 -17.03
CA PHE A 444 -9.30 -29.75 -16.15
C PHE A 444 -8.08 -28.96 -15.66
N GLN A 445 -6.95 -29.60 -15.40
CA GLN A 445 -5.71 -28.94 -14.99
C GLN A 445 -5.12 -28.16 -16.17
N GLU A 446 -5.09 -28.74 -17.36
CA GLU A 446 -4.68 -28.04 -18.58
C GLU A 446 -5.64 -26.89 -18.95
N ARG A 447 -6.93 -27.02 -18.64
CA ARG A 447 -7.91 -25.93 -18.77
C ARG A 447 -7.58 -24.79 -17.81
N ALA A 448 -7.42 -25.08 -16.51
CA ALA A 448 -7.06 -24.10 -15.49
C ALA A 448 -5.67 -23.46 -15.71
N GLU A 449 -4.73 -24.17 -16.33
CA GLU A 449 -3.43 -23.64 -16.75
C GLU A 449 -3.53 -22.77 -18.01
N ARG A 450 -4.44 -23.10 -18.95
CA ARG A 450 -4.77 -22.23 -20.10
C ARG A 450 -5.58 -20.99 -19.68
N GLU A 451 -6.39 -21.05 -18.63
CA GLU A 451 -7.02 -19.88 -18.00
C GLU A 451 -5.96 -18.98 -17.38
N ARG A 452 -5.12 -19.53 -16.49
CA ARG A 452 -4.03 -18.79 -15.83
C ARG A 452 -3.03 -18.21 -16.83
N ASN A 453 -2.69 -18.93 -17.89
CA ASN A 453 -1.82 -18.39 -18.95
C ASN A 453 -2.53 -17.37 -19.85
N ARG A 454 -3.84 -17.48 -20.10
CA ARG A 454 -4.59 -16.42 -20.80
C ARG A 454 -4.64 -15.14 -19.95
N ALA A 455 -4.95 -15.24 -18.65
CA ALA A 455 -4.88 -14.11 -17.73
C ALA A 455 -3.47 -13.47 -17.69
N ARG A 456 -2.40 -14.28 -17.70
CA ARG A 456 -1.01 -13.79 -17.73
C ARG A 456 -0.55 -13.24 -19.09
N LEU A 457 -1.20 -13.64 -20.19
CA LEU A 457 -0.94 -13.12 -21.55
C LEU A 457 -1.82 -11.89 -21.88
N ALA A 458 -2.96 -11.73 -21.21
CA ALA A 458 -3.81 -10.54 -21.23
C ALA A 458 -3.21 -9.36 -20.42
N GLY A 459 -1.90 -9.17 -20.50
CA GLY A 459 -1.19 -8.08 -19.84
C GLY A 459 -1.64 -6.71 -20.34
N GLY A 460 -2.63 -6.12 -19.65
CA GLY A 460 -3.31 -4.89 -20.05
C GLY A 460 -4.78 -4.84 -19.64
N VAL A 461 -5.40 -5.97 -19.29
CA VAL A 461 -6.73 -6.02 -18.67
C VAL A 461 -6.61 -6.87 -17.40
N ALA A 462 -6.91 -6.29 -16.24
CA ALA A 462 -7.01 -7.06 -15.01
C ALA A 462 -8.14 -8.09 -15.14
N ALA A 463 -8.11 -9.17 -14.35
CA ALA A 463 -9.37 -9.85 -14.05
C ALA A 463 -10.34 -8.79 -13.52
N PRO A 464 -11.61 -8.74 -13.96
CA PRO A 464 -12.52 -7.66 -13.61
C PRO A 464 -12.54 -7.52 -12.10
N MET A 465 -11.99 -6.39 -11.63
CA MET A 465 -11.93 -6.10 -10.21
C MET A 465 -13.36 -5.82 -9.79
N GLU A 466 -13.85 -6.52 -8.78
CA GLU A 466 -15.24 -6.47 -8.33
C GLU A 466 -15.62 -5.00 -8.08
N GLU A 467 -16.45 -4.44 -8.97
CA GLU A 467 -16.69 -2.99 -9.06
C GLU A 467 -17.67 -2.57 -7.96
N TRP A 468 -17.15 -2.47 -6.74
CA TRP A 468 -17.92 -2.05 -5.57
C TRP A 468 -18.56 -0.67 -5.79
N PRO A 469 -19.83 -0.48 -5.41
CA PRO A 469 -20.49 0.82 -5.56
C PRO A 469 -19.74 1.89 -4.76
N ARG A 470 -19.45 3.02 -5.40
CA ARG A 470 -18.66 4.09 -4.77
C ARG A 470 -19.55 5.01 -3.93
N VAL A 471 -19.34 5.00 -2.62
CA VAL A 471 -19.96 5.93 -1.67
C VAL A 471 -19.20 7.26 -1.68
N THR A 472 -19.82 8.31 -2.19
CA THR A 472 -19.18 9.63 -2.30
C THR A 472 -19.43 10.49 -1.07
N THR A 473 -18.37 10.87 -0.34
CA THR A 473 -18.49 11.84 0.76
C THR A 473 -18.56 13.27 0.24
N PRO A 474 -19.61 14.08 0.55
CA PRO A 474 -19.70 15.46 0.09
C PRO A 474 -18.62 16.36 0.70
N TYR A 475 -18.25 17.43 0.00
CA TYR A 475 -17.42 18.51 0.53
C TYR A 475 -18.30 19.52 1.27
N LEU A 476 -18.01 19.82 2.53
CA LEU A 476 -18.80 20.75 3.35
C LEU A 476 -18.26 22.19 3.32
N PRO A 477 -19.10 23.22 3.52
CA PRO A 477 -18.64 24.61 3.67
C PRO A 477 -17.77 24.80 4.92
N ALA A 478 -18.03 24.02 5.96
CA ALA A 478 -17.14 23.78 7.09
C ALA A 478 -17.49 22.41 7.71
N SER A 479 -16.50 21.63 8.12
CA SER A 479 -16.69 20.50 9.05
C SER A 479 -16.06 20.82 10.40
N ILE A 480 -16.48 20.09 11.44
CA ILE A 480 -15.64 19.95 12.63
C ILE A 480 -14.36 19.22 12.17
N PRO A 481 -13.16 19.75 12.44
CA PRO A 481 -11.93 19.10 12.06
C PRO A 481 -11.62 17.94 13.00
N SER A 482 -10.97 16.90 12.48
CA SER A 482 -10.22 15.96 13.32
C SER A 482 -8.87 16.60 13.67
N ALA A 483 -8.36 16.31 14.86
CA ALA A 483 -7.15 16.93 15.39
C ALA A 483 -6.22 15.90 16.03
N ASP A 484 -4.97 15.84 15.59
CA ASP A 484 -3.91 15.06 16.24
C ASP A 484 -3.02 16.00 17.05
N VAL A 485 -2.78 15.65 18.31
CA VAL A 485 -2.04 16.47 19.28
C VAL A 485 -0.91 15.63 19.87
N GLU A 486 0.31 16.13 19.78
CA GLU A 486 1.43 15.62 20.55
C GLU A 486 1.97 16.71 21.48
N LEU A 487 2.06 16.42 22.78
CA LEU A 487 2.67 17.29 23.79
C LEU A 487 3.91 16.59 24.34
N ARG A 488 5.03 17.32 24.43
CA ARG A 488 6.32 16.79 24.87
C ARG A 488 6.97 17.75 25.86
N ALA A 489 6.89 17.41 27.14
CA ALA A 489 7.70 18.07 28.16
C ALA A 489 9.12 17.51 28.05
N VAL A 490 10.13 18.37 27.86
CA VAL A 490 11.51 17.95 27.60
C VAL A 490 12.50 18.88 28.30
N SER A 491 13.53 18.26 28.89
CA SER A 491 14.69 18.95 29.46
C SER A 491 15.95 18.39 28.82
N ASP A 492 16.75 19.26 28.20
CA ASP A 492 18.04 18.87 27.63
C ASP A 492 19.13 19.91 27.85
N SER A 493 20.38 19.47 27.79
CA SER A 493 21.58 20.28 28.04
C SER A 493 21.82 21.43 27.05
N THR A 494 21.03 21.58 25.99
CA THR A 494 21.22 22.61 24.94
C THR A 494 20.11 23.66 24.96
N ARG A 495 18.84 23.25 25.08
CA ARG A 495 17.66 24.15 25.08
C ARG A 495 17.06 24.35 26.48
N GLY A 496 17.40 23.51 27.46
CA GLY A 496 16.84 23.55 28.81
C GLY A 496 15.43 22.94 28.89
N GLU A 497 14.75 23.19 30.01
CA GLU A 497 13.37 22.78 30.27
C GLU A 497 12.38 23.57 29.41
N ARG A 498 11.47 22.86 28.72
CA ARG A 498 10.38 23.43 27.92
C ARG A 498 9.25 22.42 27.72
N LEU A 499 8.10 22.92 27.26
CA LEU A 499 7.03 22.11 26.69
C LEU A 499 6.96 22.40 25.19
N GLU A 500 7.18 21.37 24.38
CA GLU A 500 6.93 21.35 22.93
C GLU A 500 5.51 20.82 22.67
N GLY A 501 4.88 21.30 21.59
CA GLY A 501 3.51 20.93 21.22
C GLY A 501 3.29 20.98 19.70
N ASP A 502 2.98 19.81 19.13
CA ASP A 502 2.64 19.63 17.72
C ASP A 502 1.12 19.41 17.58
N LEU A 503 0.49 20.13 16.65
CA LEU A 503 -0.94 20.07 16.34
C LEU A 503 -1.13 19.89 14.83
N LEU A 504 -1.76 18.79 14.43
CA LEU A 504 -2.22 18.54 13.07
C LEU A 504 -3.76 18.61 13.04
N LEU A 505 -4.32 19.36 12.08
CA LEU A 505 -5.75 19.52 11.86
C LEU A 505 -6.10 19.06 10.44
N GLY A 506 -7.25 18.39 10.29
CA GLY A 506 -7.80 18.00 8.99
C GLY A 506 -9.32 18.12 8.98
N GLY A 507 -9.91 18.59 7.87
CA GLY A 507 -11.36 18.70 7.72
C GLY A 507 -11.77 19.32 6.39
N ASP A 508 -13.05 19.72 6.26
CA ASP A 508 -13.52 20.51 5.13
C ASP A 508 -13.65 21.99 5.54
N LEU A 509 -13.23 22.91 4.67
CA LEU A 509 -13.42 24.36 4.82
C LEU A 509 -13.61 25.00 3.44
N ALA A 510 -14.60 25.87 3.29
CA ALA A 510 -14.97 26.52 2.03
C ALA A 510 -15.18 25.53 0.85
N PHE A 511 -15.74 24.35 1.14
CA PHE A 511 -15.88 23.23 0.20
C PHE A 511 -14.55 22.66 -0.36
N LEU A 512 -13.43 22.94 0.29
CA LEU A 512 -12.12 22.32 0.06
C LEU A 512 -11.78 21.42 1.25
N THR A 513 -10.89 20.45 1.08
CA THR A 513 -10.23 19.81 2.22
C THR A 513 -9.11 20.72 2.71
N ALA A 514 -9.11 20.98 4.01
CA ALA A 514 -8.15 21.79 4.73
C ALA A 514 -7.27 20.89 5.61
N GLN A 515 -5.95 21.08 5.52
CA GLN A 515 -4.95 20.45 6.38
C GLN A 515 -4.08 21.56 6.98
N GLY A 516 -3.83 21.49 8.29
CA GLY A 516 -3.02 22.48 9.00
C GLY A 516 -2.12 21.84 10.03
N PHE A 517 -0.80 22.01 9.91
CA PHE A 517 0.18 21.61 10.93
C PHE A 517 0.76 22.83 11.61
N PHE A 518 0.88 22.78 12.93
CA PHE A 518 1.44 23.83 13.77
C PHE A 518 2.36 23.19 14.81
N SER A 519 3.56 23.73 14.97
CA SER A 519 4.54 23.27 15.96
C SER A 519 4.99 24.45 16.79
N ALA A 520 4.91 24.34 18.12
CA ALA A 520 5.25 25.42 19.04
C ALA A 520 5.98 24.90 20.28
N ASP A 521 6.78 25.75 20.93
CA ASP A 521 7.30 25.48 22.28
C ASP A 521 7.23 26.70 23.21
N THR A 522 7.36 26.46 24.52
CA THR A 522 7.24 27.50 25.57
C THR A 522 8.41 28.48 25.65
N ARG A 523 9.48 28.28 24.87
CA ARG A 523 10.69 29.10 24.89
C ARG A 523 10.71 30.07 23.71
N ASP A 524 10.45 29.54 22.51
CA ASP A 524 10.63 30.24 21.24
C ASP A 524 9.29 30.51 20.51
N GLY A 525 8.17 29.99 21.02
CA GLY A 525 6.83 30.27 20.51
C GLY A 525 6.40 29.34 19.38
N LEU A 526 5.68 29.85 18.38
CA LEU A 526 5.29 29.07 17.19
C LEU A 526 6.49 28.96 16.23
N VAL A 527 7.05 27.77 16.09
CA VAL A 527 8.30 27.50 15.33
C VAL A 527 8.05 26.91 13.94
N SER A 528 6.90 26.25 13.70
CA SER A 528 6.45 25.90 12.35
C SER A 528 4.95 26.08 12.18
N SER A 529 4.55 26.42 10.95
CA SER A 529 3.18 26.37 10.46
C SER A 529 3.17 25.90 9.01
N LEU A 530 2.23 25.03 8.65
CA LEU A 530 1.96 24.58 7.29
C LEU A 530 0.45 24.51 7.08
N VAL A 531 -0.09 25.13 6.05
CA VAL A 531 -1.54 25.13 5.75
C VAL A 531 -1.78 24.82 4.28
N GLU A 532 -2.48 23.73 3.99
CA GLU A 532 -2.87 23.29 2.64
C GLU A 532 -4.40 23.28 2.51
N LEU A 533 -4.92 23.90 1.46
CA LEU A 533 -6.34 23.87 1.06
C LEU A 533 -6.43 23.30 -0.35
N GLY A 534 -7.35 22.37 -0.63
CA GLY A 534 -7.45 21.80 -1.97
C GLY A 534 -8.57 20.78 -2.17
N ARG A 535 -8.53 20.09 -3.30
CA ARG A 535 -9.30 18.89 -3.57
C ARG A 535 -8.45 17.86 -4.30
N ARG A 536 -8.71 16.58 -4.03
CA ARG A 536 -8.20 15.43 -4.77
C ARG A 536 -9.40 14.59 -5.24
N ASP A 537 -9.29 14.06 -6.45
CA ASP A 537 -10.31 13.27 -7.13
C ASP A 537 -9.60 12.28 -8.09
N PRO A 538 -9.70 10.96 -7.87
CA PRO A 538 -8.94 9.99 -8.65
C PRO A 538 -9.45 9.85 -10.10
N ASP A 539 -10.69 10.23 -10.38
CA ASP A 539 -11.32 10.09 -11.70
C ASP A 539 -11.05 11.32 -12.60
N GLY A 540 -10.53 12.41 -12.02
CA GLY A 540 -10.28 13.65 -12.73
C GLY A 540 -11.53 14.53 -12.87
N ALA A 541 -12.50 14.46 -11.96
CA ALA A 541 -13.74 15.23 -12.07
C ALA A 541 -13.63 16.73 -11.70
N LEU A 542 -12.45 17.22 -11.27
CA LEU A 542 -12.28 18.60 -10.80
C LEU A 542 -12.07 19.60 -11.95
N LEU A 543 -12.45 20.85 -11.71
CA LEU A 543 -12.25 21.98 -12.64
C LEU A 543 -12.87 21.80 -14.04
N GLY A 544 -13.84 20.89 -14.19
CA GLY A 544 -14.65 20.71 -15.40
C GLY A 544 -13.84 20.26 -16.61
N PRO A 545 -13.77 21.06 -17.70
CA PRO A 545 -13.09 20.66 -18.94
C PRO A 545 -11.56 20.49 -18.79
N LEU A 546 -10.97 20.90 -17.67
CA LEU A 546 -9.56 20.62 -17.36
C LEU A 546 -9.33 19.19 -16.85
N GLN A 547 -10.38 18.48 -16.43
CA GLN A 547 -10.33 17.11 -15.89
C GLN A 547 -9.29 16.92 -14.77
N ALA A 548 -9.18 17.89 -13.86
CA ALA A 548 -8.14 17.90 -12.83
C ALA A 548 -8.35 16.78 -11.80
N THR A 549 -7.25 16.12 -11.43
CA THR A 549 -7.20 15.09 -10.37
C THR A 549 -6.80 15.71 -9.02
N GLU A 550 -6.06 16.81 -9.05
CA GLU A 550 -5.70 17.57 -7.85
C GLU A 550 -5.57 19.07 -8.13
N PHE A 551 -6.04 19.89 -7.19
CA PHE A 551 -5.55 21.25 -7.01
C PHE A 551 -5.35 21.56 -5.53
N ALA A 552 -4.31 22.32 -5.22
CA ALA A 552 -3.98 22.76 -3.88
C ALA A 552 -3.47 24.21 -3.87
N LEU A 553 -3.64 24.89 -2.73
CA LEU A 553 -3.21 26.26 -2.48
C LEU A 553 -2.81 26.43 -0.99
N GLY A 554 -1.82 27.29 -0.75
CA GLY A 554 -1.12 27.36 0.55
C GLY A 554 0.25 26.71 0.46
N ASP A 555 0.63 25.88 1.44
CA ASP A 555 1.97 25.30 1.60
C ASP A 555 2.21 24.04 0.76
N VAL A 556 2.08 24.22 -0.55
CA VAL A 556 2.17 23.18 -1.58
C VAL A 556 3.63 22.86 -1.95
N SER A 557 3.83 22.07 -3.01
CA SER A 557 5.09 22.02 -3.76
C SER A 557 4.83 22.08 -5.26
N ASN A 558 5.77 22.64 -6.02
CA ASN A 558 5.66 22.73 -7.47
C ASN A 558 6.16 21.44 -8.16
N PRO A 559 5.71 21.13 -9.40
CA PRO A 559 6.23 19.99 -10.14
C PRO A 559 7.73 20.15 -10.44
N ALA A 560 8.46 19.04 -10.45
CA ALA A 560 9.81 18.97 -10.99
C ALA A 560 9.77 18.98 -12.53
N MET A 561 10.83 19.47 -13.17
CA MET A 561 11.01 19.41 -14.62
C MET A 561 11.78 18.13 -15.02
N PRO A 562 11.67 17.65 -16.27
CA PRO A 562 12.51 16.57 -16.77
C PRO A 562 14.01 16.90 -16.75
N LEU A 563 14.36 18.16 -17.01
CA LEU A 563 15.68 18.77 -16.86
C LEU A 563 15.48 20.20 -16.34
N GLY A 564 16.37 20.71 -15.50
CA GLY A 564 16.26 22.06 -14.97
C GLY A 564 15.89 22.06 -13.49
N LEU A 565 14.69 22.53 -13.14
CA LEU A 565 14.32 22.74 -11.74
C LEU A 565 13.77 21.46 -11.07
N ARG A 566 14.24 21.15 -9.86
CA ARG A 566 13.67 20.10 -8.99
C ARG A 566 12.41 20.58 -8.29
N SER A 567 11.60 19.70 -7.69
CA SER A 567 10.45 20.14 -6.88
C SER A 567 10.91 20.80 -5.57
N VAL A 568 10.30 21.93 -5.22
CA VAL A 568 10.47 22.61 -3.92
C VAL A 568 9.13 22.90 -3.27
N ALA A 569 9.10 22.94 -1.94
CA ALA A 569 7.94 23.33 -1.16
C ALA A 569 7.88 24.86 -0.96
N GLY A 570 6.68 25.38 -0.67
CA GLY A 570 6.49 26.78 -0.30
C GLY A 570 5.08 27.29 -0.59
N ARG A 571 4.79 28.51 -0.11
CA ARG A 571 3.52 29.22 -0.29
C ARG A 571 3.24 29.42 -1.78
N GLY A 572 2.10 28.92 -2.26
CA GLY A 572 1.73 29.03 -3.65
C GLY A 572 0.45 28.26 -4.01
N PHE A 573 0.43 27.73 -5.23
CA PHE A 573 -0.62 26.84 -5.73
C PHE A 573 -0.05 25.76 -6.65
N SER A 574 -0.79 24.65 -6.78
CA SER A 574 -0.55 23.57 -7.74
C SER A 574 -1.86 23.05 -8.33
N VAL A 575 -1.83 22.59 -9.58
CA VAL A 575 -2.96 21.98 -10.31
C VAL A 575 -2.43 20.89 -11.25
N THR A 576 -3.09 19.73 -11.31
CA THR A 576 -2.74 18.65 -12.23
C THR A 576 -3.95 17.77 -12.58
N ASN A 577 -3.88 17.08 -13.72
CA ASN A 577 -4.72 15.93 -14.07
C ASN A 577 -3.92 14.62 -14.17
N ALA A 578 -2.72 14.56 -13.58
CA ALA A 578 -1.94 13.34 -13.52
C ALA A 578 -2.64 12.29 -12.63
N PRO A 579 -2.73 11.01 -13.04
CA PRO A 579 -3.24 9.95 -12.18
C PRO A 579 -2.40 9.82 -10.91
N LEU A 580 -3.05 9.71 -9.75
CA LEU A 580 -2.42 9.78 -8.42
C LEU A 580 -1.45 8.63 -8.09
N GLU A 581 -1.36 7.62 -8.97
CA GLU A 581 -0.56 6.41 -8.77
C GLU A 581 0.50 6.15 -9.86
N LEU A 582 0.56 6.98 -10.91
CA LEU A 582 1.32 6.69 -12.14
C LEU A 582 2.58 7.57 -12.27
N VAL A 583 3.75 6.93 -12.30
CA VAL A 583 5.08 7.59 -12.38
C VAL A 583 5.90 6.97 -13.53
N SER A 584 6.85 7.69 -14.11
CA SER A 584 7.76 7.13 -15.12
C SER A 584 9.00 6.50 -14.48
N ALA A 585 9.52 5.42 -15.07
CA ALA A 585 10.79 4.77 -14.67
C ALA A 585 12.04 5.65 -14.89
N PHE A 586 11.87 6.84 -15.49
CA PHE A 586 12.88 7.87 -15.63
C PHE A 586 12.69 9.08 -14.71
N ASP A 587 11.61 9.11 -13.94
CA ASP A 587 11.37 10.15 -12.95
C ASP A 587 12.07 9.76 -11.63
N ARG A 588 12.22 10.74 -10.74
CA ARG A 588 12.62 10.50 -9.36
C ARG A 588 11.59 11.19 -8.47
N ILE A 589 11.12 10.48 -7.46
CA ILE A 589 10.10 11.02 -6.56
C ILE A 589 10.76 11.78 -5.41
N ASP A 590 10.20 12.95 -5.10
CA ASP A 590 10.52 13.70 -3.88
C ASP A 590 9.42 13.38 -2.86
N LEU A 591 9.69 12.52 -1.87
CA LEU A 591 8.70 12.14 -0.85
C LEU A 591 8.77 13.13 0.33
N ARG A 592 7.64 13.79 0.59
CA ARG A 592 7.45 14.79 1.65
C ARG A 592 6.25 14.44 2.53
N GLY A 593 6.31 14.92 3.77
CA GLY A 593 5.23 14.91 4.74
C GLY A 593 5.66 15.59 6.04
N VAL A 594 4.74 15.73 7.00
CA VAL A 594 5.05 16.29 8.34
C VAL A 594 6.02 15.38 9.09
N LEU A 595 6.96 15.97 9.84
CA LEU A 595 7.83 15.26 10.77
C LEU A 595 7.83 15.99 12.13
N GLN A 596 7.26 15.33 13.13
CA GLN A 596 7.12 15.81 14.52
C GLN A 596 8.48 15.92 15.23
N ASP A 597 8.56 16.62 16.38
CA ASP A 597 9.86 16.85 17.04
C ASP A 597 10.58 15.56 17.46
N GLY A 598 11.87 15.47 17.13
CA GLY A 598 12.74 14.35 17.41
C GLY A 598 12.40 13.04 16.71
N TYR A 599 11.41 12.99 15.81
CA TYR A 599 11.19 11.81 14.98
C TYR A 599 12.26 11.71 13.88
N GLU A 600 12.78 10.51 13.66
CA GLU A 600 13.45 10.10 12.43
C GLU A 600 12.44 9.33 11.55
N VAL A 601 12.64 9.34 10.24
CA VAL A 601 11.93 8.44 9.32
C VAL A 601 12.94 7.63 8.50
N GLU A 602 12.75 6.31 8.39
CA GLU A 602 13.41 5.45 7.40
C GLU A 602 12.49 5.27 6.19
N LEU A 603 13.01 5.44 4.98
CA LEU A 603 12.29 5.12 3.73
C LEU A 603 12.72 3.75 3.22
N TYR A 604 11.79 2.80 3.15
CA TYR A 604 11.97 1.53 2.42
C TYR A 604 11.31 1.57 1.04
N ARG A 605 11.85 0.83 0.08
CA ARG A 605 11.31 0.59 -1.26
C ARG A 605 11.47 -0.90 -1.60
N ASN A 606 10.37 -1.61 -1.84
CA ASN A 606 10.37 -3.05 -2.10
C ASN A 606 11.14 -3.84 -1.01
N ASP A 607 10.87 -3.51 0.25
CA ASP A 607 11.57 -3.97 1.48
C ASP A 607 13.07 -3.61 1.62
N ILE A 608 13.67 -2.94 0.63
CA ILE A 608 15.05 -2.45 0.70
C ILE A 608 15.05 -1.05 1.32
N LEU A 609 15.82 -0.83 2.40
CA LEU A 609 16.05 0.51 2.96
C LEU A 609 16.72 1.41 1.90
N VAL A 610 16.13 2.57 1.62
CA VAL A 610 16.66 3.58 0.69
C VAL A 610 17.59 4.53 1.45
N GLY A 611 17.11 5.08 2.57
CA GLY A 611 17.83 5.98 3.49
C GLY A 611 16.94 6.38 4.67
N SER A 612 17.45 7.22 5.55
CA SER A 612 16.69 7.81 6.66
C SER A 612 16.96 9.31 6.82
N THR A 613 16.12 10.02 7.57
CA THR A 613 16.37 11.41 7.96
C THR A 613 15.62 11.78 9.25
N ALA A 614 16.29 12.52 10.13
CA ALA A 614 15.71 13.27 11.24
C ALA A 614 15.75 14.80 10.99
N ASP A 615 16.31 15.23 9.85
CA ASP A 615 16.45 16.64 9.48
C ASP A 615 15.08 17.20 9.05
N ARG A 616 14.52 18.11 9.86
CA ARG A 616 13.23 18.77 9.60
C ARG A 616 13.42 20.05 8.79
N VAL A 617 12.88 20.12 7.57
CA VAL A 617 12.79 21.37 6.80
C VAL A 617 11.40 21.96 7.00
N ASN A 618 11.28 23.07 7.73
CA ASN A 618 10.01 23.71 8.11
C ASN A 618 8.97 22.72 8.73
N GLY A 619 9.43 21.76 9.53
CA GLY A 619 8.57 20.71 10.12
C GLY A 619 8.13 19.60 9.14
N ARG A 620 8.78 19.48 7.98
CA ARG A 620 8.61 18.36 7.03
C ARG A 620 9.85 17.48 6.97
N TYR A 621 9.66 16.19 6.70
CA TYR A 621 10.71 15.34 6.14
C TYR A 621 10.81 15.57 4.62
N GLU A 622 12.01 15.44 4.05
CA GLU A 622 12.21 15.36 2.60
C GLU A 622 13.13 14.18 2.24
N PHE A 623 12.61 13.19 1.52
CA PHE A 623 13.44 12.25 0.75
C PHE A 623 13.47 12.70 -0.70
N LEU A 624 14.53 13.42 -1.06
CA LEU A 624 14.70 13.99 -2.39
C LEU A 624 15.32 13.00 -3.36
N GLN A 625 14.85 13.03 -4.62
CA GLN A 625 15.41 12.33 -5.76
C GLN A 625 15.55 10.81 -5.56
N VAL A 626 14.52 10.21 -4.96
CA VAL A 626 14.38 8.77 -4.74
C VAL A 626 14.20 8.08 -6.10
N PRO A 627 15.08 7.12 -6.47
CA PRO A 627 14.92 6.35 -7.70
C PRO A 627 13.76 5.36 -7.59
N VAL A 628 13.06 5.16 -8.71
CA VAL A 628 12.01 4.16 -8.87
C VAL A 628 12.48 3.03 -9.79
N ASP A 629 12.06 1.79 -9.52
CA ASP A 629 12.29 0.66 -10.44
C ASP A 629 11.14 0.58 -11.45
N PHE A 630 11.30 -0.13 -12.57
CA PHE A 630 10.21 -0.37 -13.51
C PHE A 630 9.18 -1.36 -12.91
N GLY A 631 7.88 -1.03 -12.97
CA GLY A 631 6.78 -1.83 -12.42
C GLY A 631 6.28 -1.34 -11.05
N LEU A 632 5.72 -2.26 -10.25
CA LEU A 632 5.18 -1.91 -8.92
C LEU A 632 6.32 -1.58 -7.94
N ASN A 633 6.26 -0.40 -7.34
CA ASN A 633 7.14 0.04 -6.27
C ASN A 633 6.31 0.20 -5.00
N VAL A 634 6.61 -0.58 -3.96
CA VAL A 634 6.01 -0.44 -2.63
C VAL A 634 6.97 0.34 -1.75
N PHE A 635 6.68 1.63 -1.56
CA PHE A 635 7.36 2.45 -0.56
C PHE A 635 6.74 2.21 0.82
N ARG A 636 7.58 2.10 1.84
CA ARG A 636 7.15 1.97 3.25
C ARG A 636 7.99 2.94 4.07
N LEU A 637 7.42 4.06 4.45
CA LEU A 637 8.02 5.00 5.39
C LEU A 637 7.80 4.47 6.80
N VAL A 638 8.85 4.47 7.61
CA VAL A 638 8.83 3.97 8.98
C VAL A 638 9.28 5.10 9.88
N PHE A 639 8.33 5.67 10.60
CA PHE A 639 8.57 6.81 11.47
C PHE A 639 8.98 6.31 12.85
N TYR A 640 10.24 6.54 13.20
CA TYR A 640 10.78 6.28 14.52
C TYR A 640 10.68 7.56 15.34
N GLY A 641 9.81 7.58 16.33
CA GLY A 641 9.99 8.57 17.40
C GLY A 641 11.31 8.29 18.12
N PRO A 642 11.90 9.28 18.81
CA PRO A 642 13.22 9.17 19.43
C PRO A 642 13.29 8.13 20.57
N GLN A 643 12.18 7.44 20.82
CA GLN A 643 11.83 6.67 22.01
C GLN A 643 11.22 5.31 21.64
N GLY A 644 11.48 4.82 20.43
CA GLY A 644 10.95 3.54 19.94
C GLY A 644 9.46 3.58 19.56
N GLN A 645 8.83 4.76 19.43
CA GLN A 645 7.57 4.84 18.69
C GLN A 645 7.82 4.37 17.26
N ARG A 646 6.99 3.47 16.72
CA ARG A 646 6.99 3.12 15.32
C ARG A 646 5.58 3.15 14.75
N TYR A 647 5.39 3.92 13.68
CA TYR A 647 4.26 3.75 12.76
C TYR A 647 4.79 3.63 11.32
N GLU A 648 4.01 3.01 10.44
CA GLU A 648 4.39 2.79 9.05
C GLU A 648 3.36 3.37 8.08
N GLU A 649 3.83 4.13 7.10
CA GLU A 649 3.01 4.61 5.98
C GLU A 649 3.43 3.87 4.71
N VAL A 650 2.51 3.12 4.08
CA VAL A 650 2.78 2.34 2.88
C VAL A 650 2.17 3.03 1.66
N ARG A 651 3.00 3.38 0.68
CA ARG A 651 2.60 3.97 -0.61
C ARG A 651 3.03 3.06 -1.76
N SER A 652 2.07 2.36 -2.38
CA SER A 652 2.27 1.74 -3.69
C SER A 652 2.34 2.82 -4.78
N LEU A 653 3.23 2.65 -5.76
CA LEU A 653 3.28 3.45 -6.99
C LEU A 653 3.50 2.51 -8.19
N SER A 654 2.74 2.72 -9.26
CA SER A 654 2.85 1.95 -10.49
C SER A 654 3.73 2.71 -11.49
N VAL A 655 4.87 2.12 -11.84
CA VAL A 655 5.93 2.81 -12.58
C VAL A 655 6.03 2.28 -14.00
N GLY A 656 5.56 3.08 -14.96
CA GLY A 656 5.56 2.75 -16.39
C GLY A 656 6.78 3.28 -17.14
N ASP A 657 6.76 3.19 -18.47
CA ASP A 657 7.78 3.78 -19.35
C ASP A 657 7.56 5.28 -19.66
N GLY A 658 6.57 5.90 -19.02
CA GLY A 658 6.21 7.30 -19.23
C GLY A 658 5.43 7.58 -20.51
N ARG A 659 4.93 6.56 -21.23
CA ARG A 659 3.94 6.75 -22.30
C ARG A 659 2.56 7.02 -21.70
N LEU A 660 1.82 7.90 -22.38
CA LEU A 660 0.39 8.12 -22.21
C LEU A 660 -0.40 7.39 -23.31
N SER A 661 -1.67 7.10 -23.07
CA SER A 661 -2.58 6.55 -24.08
C SER A 661 -2.77 7.52 -25.25
N LYS A 662 -3.05 7.00 -26.46
CA LYS A 662 -3.24 7.85 -27.64
C LYS A 662 -4.37 8.87 -27.41
N GLY A 663 -4.05 10.16 -27.52
CA GLY A 663 -4.97 11.28 -27.29
C GLY A 663 -5.04 11.77 -25.84
N GLN A 664 -4.47 11.04 -24.87
CA GLN A 664 -4.44 11.45 -23.47
C GLN A 664 -3.50 12.65 -23.28
N VAL A 665 -3.98 13.65 -22.54
CA VAL A 665 -3.21 14.82 -22.09
C VAL A 665 -3.00 14.70 -20.58
N VAL A 666 -1.75 14.84 -20.12
CA VAL A 666 -1.43 15.02 -18.70
C VAL A 666 -0.69 16.32 -18.52
N TYR A 667 -1.09 17.17 -17.60
CA TYR A 667 -0.43 18.43 -17.27
C TYR A 667 -0.13 18.56 -15.77
N ARG A 668 0.89 19.34 -15.44
CA ARG A 668 1.25 19.73 -14.07
C ARG A 668 1.61 21.21 -14.08
N VAL A 669 0.94 22.02 -13.27
CA VAL A 669 1.22 23.46 -13.14
C VAL A 669 1.35 23.79 -11.67
N GLY A 670 2.32 24.61 -11.29
CA GLY A 670 2.39 25.17 -9.95
C GLY A 670 3.38 26.31 -9.83
N ALA A 671 3.07 27.27 -8.96
CA ALA A 671 3.93 28.41 -8.66
C ALA A 671 4.02 28.61 -7.15
N VAL A 672 5.22 28.77 -6.63
CA VAL A 672 5.52 28.92 -5.19
C VAL A 672 6.57 29.98 -4.93
N GLN A 673 6.54 30.58 -3.75
CA GLN A 673 7.69 31.25 -3.13
C GLN A 673 8.52 30.20 -2.41
N LYS A 674 9.76 29.99 -2.84
CA LYS A 674 10.59 28.88 -2.35
C LYS A 674 10.84 28.96 -0.85
N ASP A 675 10.65 27.83 -0.15
CA ASP A 675 10.96 27.60 1.27
C ASP A 675 10.25 28.53 2.29
N GLN A 676 9.39 29.45 1.82
CA GLN A 676 8.55 30.31 2.67
C GLN A 676 7.16 29.70 2.84
N ASN A 677 6.66 29.60 4.08
CA ASN A 677 5.32 29.07 4.37
C ASN A 677 4.20 30.14 4.35
N LEU A 678 2.94 29.72 4.43
CA LEU A 678 1.77 30.57 4.24
C LEU A 678 1.73 31.74 5.23
N LEU A 679 1.94 31.44 6.52
CA LEU A 679 1.86 32.39 7.63
C LEU A 679 3.20 33.11 7.93
N GLY A 680 4.30 32.72 7.27
CA GLY A 680 5.62 33.35 7.43
C GLY A 680 6.42 32.90 8.66
N VAL A 681 5.93 31.93 9.43
CA VAL A 681 6.55 31.34 10.63
C VAL A 681 7.87 30.65 10.28
N ARG A 682 8.88 30.75 11.15
CA ARG A 682 10.20 30.12 10.96
C ARG A 682 10.75 29.62 12.29
N ASP A 683 11.55 28.57 12.23
CA ASP A 683 12.36 28.11 13.36
C ASP A 683 13.43 29.17 13.72
N PRO A 684 13.72 29.43 15.02
CA PRO A 684 14.76 30.37 15.43
C PRO A 684 16.17 30.09 14.89
N GLN A 685 16.46 28.83 14.54
CA GLN A 685 17.73 28.37 13.96
C GLN A 685 17.70 28.33 12.43
N PHE A 686 16.62 28.79 11.79
CA PHE A 686 16.46 28.78 10.33
C PHE A 686 17.46 29.73 9.64
N ILE A 687 18.45 29.14 8.97
CA ILE A 687 19.37 29.85 8.07
C ILE A 687 18.74 29.86 6.65
N PRO A 688 18.31 31.01 6.11
CA PRO A 688 17.70 31.06 4.79
C PRO A 688 18.73 30.73 3.69
N PRO A 689 18.39 29.86 2.71
CA PRO A 689 19.20 29.72 1.50
C PRO A 689 19.19 31.00 0.64
N THR A 690 20.11 31.11 -0.31
CA THR A 690 20.30 32.31 -1.14
C THR A 690 19.14 32.64 -2.07
N ASP A 691 18.27 31.66 -2.31
CA ASP A 691 17.05 31.70 -3.14
C ASP A 691 15.78 31.52 -2.26
N PHE A 692 15.85 31.92 -0.99
CA PHE A 692 14.71 31.91 -0.05
C PHE A 692 13.68 32.98 -0.40
N GLY A 693 12.41 32.57 -0.56
CA GLY A 693 11.31 33.47 -0.89
C GLY A 693 11.20 33.84 -2.39
N ASP A 694 12.22 33.51 -3.19
CA ASP A 694 12.24 33.69 -4.64
C ASP A 694 11.03 32.97 -5.27
N TRP A 695 10.33 33.68 -6.17
CA TRP A 695 9.21 33.09 -6.91
C TRP A 695 9.70 32.11 -7.96
N ARG A 696 9.00 30.97 -8.09
CA ARG A 696 9.18 30.08 -9.23
C ARG A 696 7.91 29.36 -9.64
N ALA A 697 7.56 29.52 -10.92
CA ALA A 697 6.46 28.86 -11.61
C ALA A 697 6.98 27.78 -12.57
N VAL A 698 6.34 26.62 -12.58
CA VAL A 698 6.63 25.50 -13.47
C VAL A 698 5.33 25.01 -14.11
N ALA A 699 5.36 24.74 -15.41
CA ALA A 699 4.28 24.11 -16.16
C ALA A 699 4.84 22.99 -17.04
N GLU A 700 4.19 21.82 -17.03
CA GLU A 700 4.48 20.65 -17.86
C GLU A 700 3.19 20.17 -18.54
N VAL A 701 3.30 19.75 -19.81
CA VAL A 701 2.24 19.09 -20.57
C VAL A 701 2.83 17.91 -21.35
N GLY A 702 2.34 16.71 -21.05
CA GLY A 702 2.53 15.48 -21.82
C GLY A 702 1.31 15.17 -22.69
N TYR A 703 1.56 14.64 -23.90
CA TYR A 703 0.53 14.23 -24.85
C TYR A 703 0.86 12.90 -25.53
N GLY A 704 -0.07 11.93 -25.45
CA GLY A 704 0.04 10.64 -26.12
C GLY A 704 -0.21 10.76 -27.63
N ILE A 705 0.86 10.99 -28.40
CA ILE A 705 0.83 11.09 -29.88
C ILE A 705 0.37 9.75 -30.50
N SER A 706 0.84 8.63 -29.94
CA SER A 706 0.39 7.28 -30.26
C SER A 706 0.50 6.39 -29.02
N SER A 707 0.01 5.14 -29.10
CA SER A 707 0.25 4.13 -28.07
C SER A 707 1.75 3.76 -27.89
N SER A 708 2.64 4.19 -28.77
CA SER A 708 4.09 3.94 -28.71
C SER A 708 4.95 5.20 -28.50
N LEU A 709 4.35 6.40 -28.55
CA LEU A 709 5.07 7.67 -28.50
C LEU A 709 4.27 8.75 -27.75
N THR A 710 4.92 9.39 -26.79
CA THR A 710 4.38 10.53 -26.04
C THR A 710 5.36 11.69 -26.16
N GLY A 711 4.85 12.88 -26.47
CA GLY A 711 5.61 14.12 -26.39
C GLY A 711 5.41 14.77 -25.02
N VAL A 712 6.44 15.38 -24.47
CA VAL A 712 6.39 16.16 -23.21
C VAL A 712 7.05 17.51 -23.44
N ILE A 713 6.39 18.58 -23.01
CA ILE A 713 6.93 19.94 -23.02
C ILE A 713 6.84 20.48 -21.59
N SER A 714 7.89 21.14 -21.10
CA SER A 714 7.84 21.88 -19.85
C SER A 714 8.48 23.26 -19.97
N GLY A 715 8.08 24.18 -19.12
CA GLY A 715 8.61 25.53 -19.03
C GLY A 715 8.56 26.02 -17.59
N ALA A 716 9.58 26.76 -17.19
CA ALA A 716 9.66 27.39 -15.89
C ALA A 716 10.17 28.83 -15.99
N SER A 717 9.66 29.68 -15.11
CA SER A 717 10.16 31.02 -14.82
C SER A 717 10.48 31.09 -13.34
N TYR A 718 11.66 31.56 -12.98
CA TYR A 718 12.15 31.55 -11.60
C TYR A 718 13.08 32.71 -11.30
N GLN A 719 13.00 33.22 -10.08
CA GLN A 719 13.95 34.19 -9.54
C GLN A 719 15.21 33.49 -9.05
N ASN A 720 16.32 34.21 -9.12
CA ASN A 720 17.58 33.87 -8.47
C ASN A 720 18.19 35.18 -7.94
N GLY A 721 17.74 35.61 -6.78
CA GLY A 721 17.99 36.95 -6.26
C GLY A 721 17.29 38.02 -7.11
N ALA A 722 18.06 38.93 -7.72
CA ALA A 722 17.51 40.05 -8.50
C ALA A 722 17.22 39.72 -9.99
N ASP A 723 17.67 38.57 -10.49
CA ASP A 723 17.48 38.16 -11.89
C ASP A 723 16.25 37.25 -12.04
N ASP A 724 15.32 37.62 -12.93
CA ASP A 724 14.31 36.68 -13.47
C ASP A 724 14.98 35.79 -14.53
N ARG A 725 14.82 34.46 -14.38
CA ARG A 725 15.44 33.41 -15.21
C ARG A 725 14.36 32.52 -15.83
N TRP A 726 14.67 31.85 -16.94
CA TRP A 726 13.75 30.89 -17.55
C TRP A 726 14.46 29.64 -18.10
N THR A 727 13.74 28.52 -18.06
CA THR A 727 14.16 27.23 -18.63
C THR A 727 12.97 26.58 -19.34
N ALA A 728 13.18 25.99 -20.50
CA ALA A 728 12.18 25.21 -21.23
C ALA A 728 12.76 23.88 -21.71
N THR A 729 11.94 22.83 -21.72
CA THR A 729 12.30 21.49 -22.19
C THR A 729 11.27 20.97 -23.20
N ALA A 730 11.72 20.24 -24.22
CA ALA A 730 10.86 19.42 -25.05
C ALA A 730 11.47 18.01 -25.14
N GLY A 731 10.65 16.96 -25.01
CA GLY A 731 11.13 15.59 -24.95
C GLY A 731 10.13 14.57 -25.46
N LEU A 732 10.63 13.35 -25.66
CA LEU A 732 9.88 12.20 -26.13
C LEU A 732 10.00 11.05 -25.12
N ARG A 733 8.92 10.27 -24.99
CA ARG A 733 8.87 8.99 -24.26
C ARG A 733 8.37 7.92 -25.21
N SER A 734 9.03 6.77 -25.24
CA SER A 734 8.69 5.64 -26.11
C SER A 734 9.12 4.32 -25.46
N GLY A 735 8.78 3.19 -26.07
CA GLY A 735 9.17 1.87 -25.60
C GLY A 735 9.44 0.90 -26.74
N ILE A 736 10.50 0.10 -26.62
CA ILE A 736 10.87 -0.96 -27.57
C ILE A 736 10.93 -2.30 -26.82
N GLY A 737 9.89 -3.11 -26.99
CA GLY A 737 9.75 -4.40 -26.32
C GLY A 737 9.66 -4.24 -24.80
N ARG A 738 10.76 -4.56 -24.10
CA ARG A 738 10.88 -4.53 -22.63
C ARG A 738 11.63 -3.30 -22.08
N PHE A 739 11.97 -2.36 -22.95
CA PHE A 739 12.79 -1.19 -22.61
C PHE A 739 12.02 0.10 -22.86
N ALA A 740 11.97 0.95 -21.84
CA ALA A 740 11.58 2.34 -21.93
C ALA A 740 12.71 3.15 -22.57
N LEU A 741 12.35 4.19 -23.34
CA LEU A 741 13.28 5.13 -23.97
C LEU A 741 12.82 6.56 -23.70
N ARG A 742 13.79 7.41 -23.36
CA ARG A 742 13.63 8.84 -23.07
C ARG A 742 14.68 9.65 -23.82
N GLY A 743 14.27 10.81 -24.31
CA GLY A 743 15.19 11.87 -24.71
C GLY A 743 14.54 13.23 -24.52
N ASP A 744 15.30 14.20 -24.04
CA ASP A 744 14.86 15.59 -23.87
C ASP A 744 15.91 16.54 -24.46
N VAL A 745 15.44 17.67 -24.98
CA VAL A 745 16.25 18.85 -25.27
C VAL A 745 15.79 19.96 -24.34
N ALA A 746 16.73 20.75 -23.82
CA ALA A 746 16.43 21.90 -22.97
C ALA A 746 17.19 23.14 -23.44
N ALA A 747 16.54 24.30 -23.25
CA ALA A 747 17.13 25.61 -23.43
C ALA A 747 16.84 26.46 -22.20
N ALA A 748 17.78 27.31 -21.81
CA ALA A 748 17.63 28.27 -20.73
C ALA A 748 18.19 29.63 -21.16
N ASP A 749 17.90 30.65 -20.36
CA ASP A 749 18.40 32.00 -20.59
C ASP A 749 19.94 32.08 -20.55
N GLY A 750 20.51 33.16 -21.11
CA GLY A 750 21.95 33.26 -21.33
C GLY A 750 22.50 32.38 -22.46
N GLY A 751 21.61 31.71 -23.24
CA GLY A 751 21.99 30.87 -24.36
C GLY A 751 22.46 29.46 -23.97
N ALA A 752 22.13 29.02 -22.75
CA ALA A 752 22.48 27.70 -22.25
C ALA A 752 21.54 26.61 -22.79
N TYR A 753 22.05 25.40 -22.99
CA TYR A 753 21.28 24.26 -23.51
C TYR A 753 21.75 22.93 -22.93
N ALA A 754 20.88 21.91 -22.99
CA ALA A 754 21.19 20.56 -22.56
C ALA A 754 20.47 19.50 -23.42
N PHE A 755 21.07 18.32 -23.52
CA PHE A 755 20.54 17.16 -24.27
C PHE A 755 20.60 15.92 -23.39
N SER A 756 19.46 15.27 -23.12
CA SER A 756 19.39 14.01 -22.38
C SER A 756 19.09 12.81 -23.28
N GLY A 757 19.62 11.66 -22.89
CA GLY A 757 19.21 10.34 -23.38
C GLY A 757 19.04 9.38 -22.21
N GLY A 758 17.98 8.58 -22.22
CA GLY A 758 17.67 7.60 -21.19
C GLY A 758 17.17 6.28 -21.77
N ILE A 759 17.63 5.16 -21.19
CA ILE A 759 17.11 3.82 -21.45
C ILE A 759 16.94 3.08 -20.12
N GLY A 760 15.81 2.43 -19.92
CA GLY A 760 15.54 1.66 -18.71
C GLY A 760 14.63 0.47 -18.98
N GLY A 761 14.58 -0.49 -18.05
CA GLY A 761 13.76 -1.70 -18.18
C GLY A 761 14.37 -2.90 -17.47
N GLN A 762 13.93 -4.11 -17.85
CA GLN A 762 14.30 -5.35 -17.16
C GLN A 762 14.97 -6.36 -18.09
N LEU A 763 16.17 -6.80 -17.75
CA LEU A 763 16.95 -7.82 -18.46
C LEU A 763 17.16 -9.04 -17.54
N GLY A 764 16.45 -10.13 -17.82
CA GLY A 764 16.44 -11.31 -16.95
C GLY A 764 15.86 -10.96 -15.57
N ARG A 765 16.66 -11.15 -14.52
CA ARG A 765 16.31 -10.78 -13.12
C ARG A 765 16.80 -9.38 -12.71
N SER A 766 17.43 -8.63 -13.63
CA SER A 766 18.00 -7.31 -13.34
C SER A 766 17.15 -6.20 -13.95
N ALA A 767 16.70 -5.24 -13.14
CA ALA A 767 16.21 -3.95 -13.62
C ALA A 767 17.38 -2.96 -13.71
N PHE A 768 17.33 -2.04 -14.68
CA PHE A 768 18.28 -0.94 -14.78
C PHE A 768 17.64 0.31 -15.40
N THR A 769 18.20 1.47 -15.07
CA THR A 769 17.95 2.76 -15.74
C THR A 769 19.29 3.47 -15.93
N LEU A 770 19.66 3.71 -17.20
CA LEU A 770 20.81 4.51 -17.61
C LEU A 770 20.31 5.85 -18.13
N THR A 771 20.83 6.95 -17.58
CA THR A 771 20.57 8.31 -18.07
C THR A 771 21.89 9.06 -18.28
N HIS A 772 22.02 9.73 -19.42
CA HIS A 772 23.15 10.57 -19.77
C HIS A 772 22.66 11.96 -20.20
N VAL A 773 23.39 13.01 -19.84
CA VAL A 773 23.11 14.39 -20.22
C VAL A 773 24.41 15.10 -20.56
N GLU A 774 24.44 15.77 -21.71
CA GLU A 774 25.46 16.76 -22.08
C GLU A 774 24.85 18.16 -21.94
N TYR A 775 25.61 19.10 -21.38
CA TYR A 775 25.21 20.48 -21.12
C TYR A 775 26.14 21.45 -21.87
N SER A 776 25.69 22.69 -22.09
CA SER A 776 26.51 23.76 -22.63
C SER A 776 26.06 25.12 -22.14
N GLY A 777 27.02 26.00 -21.86
CA GLY A 777 26.77 27.27 -21.19
C GLY A 777 26.37 27.10 -19.72
N PRO A 778 25.90 28.17 -19.05
CA PRO A 778 25.53 28.14 -17.63
C PRO A 778 24.15 27.49 -17.40
N PHE A 779 23.93 26.26 -17.88
CA PHE A 779 22.66 25.55 -17.68
C PHE A 779 22.52 25.06 -16.23
N ARG A 780 21.48 25.51 -15.51
CA ARG A 780 21.20 25.07 -14.14
C ARG A 780 20.30 23.83 -14.16
N ASP A 781 20.80 22.72 -13.62
CA ASP A 781 20.04 21.47 -13.47
C ASP A 781 20.02 20.97 -12.01
N GLU A 782 19.05 21.48 -11.25
CA GLU A 782 18.75 21.08 -9.88
C GLU A 782 18.27 19.62 -9.77
N THR A 783 17.81 19.00 -10.87
CA THR A 783 17.42 17.57 -10.88
C THR A 783 18.63 16.65 -10.64
N ARG A 784 19.85 17.13 -10.89
CA ARG A 784 21.11 16.39 -10.71
C ARG A 784 21.97 16.92 -9.58
N THR A 785 22.06 18.25 -9.45
CA THR A 785 22.88 18.89 -8.42
C THR A 785 22.19 20.11 -7.83
N ALA A 786 21.92 20.09 -6.52
CA ALA A 786 21.32 21.22 -5.81
C ALA A 786 22.33 22.39 -5.68
N ASN A 787 22.40 23.24 -6.70
CA ASN A 787 23.19 24.48 -6.79
C ASN A 787 24.72 24.38 -6.64
N ILE A 788 25.35 23.20 -6.66
CA ILE A 788 26.82 23.04 -6.47
C ILE A 788 27.67 23.41 -7.71
N GLY A 789 27.16 24.25 -8.61
CA GLY A 789 27.81 24.73 -9.84
C GLY A 789 27.36 24.04 -11.13
N PHE A 790 27.60 24.68 -12.27
CA PHE A 790 27.18 24.20 -13.60
C PHE A 790 27.88 22.89 -14.00
N LEU A 791 27.15 22.03 -14.69
CA LEU A 791 27.63 20.78 -15.27
C LEU A 791 28.03 21.00 -16.73
N ASP A 792 29.06 20.26 -17.17
CA ASP A 792 29.31 19.99 -18.60
C ASP A 792 28.65 18.65 -18.99
N ARG A 793 28.70 17.66 -18.09
CA ARG A 793 28.19 16.29 -18.32
C ARG A 793 27.66 15.65 -17.03
N ALA A 794 26.57 14.91 -17.14
CA ALA A 794 26.10 13.97 -16.11
C ALA A 794 25.79 12.60 -16.69
N THR A 795 26.32 11.54 -16.09
CA THR A 795 25.95 10.14 -16.39
C THR A 795 25.56 9.43 -15.12
N GLU A 796 24.41 8.77 -15.12
CA GLU A 796 23.87 8.04 -13.97
C GLU A 796 23.35 6.67 -14.43
N LEU A 797 23.69 5.64 -13.68
CA LEU A 797 23.26 4.25 -13.90
C LEU A 797 22.77 3.68 -12.56
N ASP A 798 21.46 3.50 -12.47
CA ASP A 798 20.76 2.85 -11.37
C ASP A 798 20.47 1.39 -11.79
N VAL A 799 20.82 0.39 -10.95
CA VAL A 799 20.67 -1.05 -11.22
C VAL A 799 20.12 -1.77 -9.99
N ASN A 800 19.12 -2.63 -10.18
CA ASN A 800 18.61 -3.54 -9.14
C ASN A 800 18.65 -4.99 -9.67
N THR A 801 19.27 -5.91 -8.94
CA THR A 801 19.43 -7.32 -9.35
C THR A 801 19.38 -8.25 -8.14
N GLY A 802 19.41 -9.57 -8.38
CA GLY A 802 19.44 -10.58 -7.31
C GLY A 802 20.39 -11.72 -7.66
N ILE A 803 21.42 -11.93 -6.84
CA ILE A 803 22.31 -13.09 -6.93
C ILE A 803 21.69 -14.22 -6.11
N VAL A 804 21.43 -15.37 -6.74
CA VAL A 804 21.12 -16.61 -6.03
C VAL A 804 22.40 -17.42 -5.87
N ILE A 805 22.75 -17.73 -4.63
CA ILE A 805 23.88 -18.59 -4.28
C ILE A 805 23.33 -19.96 -3.88
N GLY A 806 23.39 -20.93 -4.82
CA GLY A 806 22.90 -22.29 -4.62
C GLY A 806 21.99 -22.75 -5.75
N ASN A 807 21.05 -23.64 -5.42
CA ASN A 807 20.00 -24.17 -6.29
C ASN A 807 18.72 -23.32 -6.19
N ASP A 808 17.91 -23.24 -7.25
CA ASP A 808 16.76 -22.31 -7.32
C ASP A 808 15.67 -22.50 -6.24
N VAL A 809 15.66 -23.63 -5.52
CA VAL A 809 14.65 -23.96 -4.49
C VAL A 809 15.12 -23.65 -3.06
N SER A 810 16.44 -23.67 -2.79
CA SER A 810 17.01 -23.46 -1.44
C SER A 810 18.26 -22.57 -1.40
N GLY A 811 18.61 -21.94 -2.52
CA GLY A 811 19.75 -21.02 -2.63
C GLY A 811 19.48 -19.68 -1.95
N LEU A 812 20.53 -19.10 -1.38
CA LEU A 812 20.47 -17.79 -0.73
C LEU A 812 20.30 -16.70 -1.79
N ASN A 813 19.12 -16.07 -1.84
CA ASN A 813 18.87 -14.92 -2.70
C ASN A 813 19.36 -13.63 -2.01
N ILE A 814 20.28 -12.93 -2.65
CA ILE A 814 20.85 -11.66 -2.21
C ILE A 814 20.44 -10.59 -3.24
N PRO A 815 19.36 -9.83 -3.00
CA PRO A 815 19.13 -8.58 -3.71
C PRO A 815 20.32 -7.62 -3.56
N ILE A 816 20.71 -7.01 -4.68
CA ILE A 816 21.78 -6.01 -4.77
C ILE A 816 21.24 -4.81 -5.56
N THR A 817 21.24 -3.65 -4.93
CA THR A 817 20.99 -2.36 -5.59
C THR A 817 22.31 -1.62 -5.73
N ALA A 818 22.65 -1.18 -6.94
CA ALA A 818 23.88 -0.46 -7.25
C ALA A 818 23.55 0.84 -8.01
N ARG A 819 24.20 1.94 -7.62
CA ARG A 819 24.01 3.26 -8.21
C ARG A 819 25.35 3.89 -8.53
N LEU A 820 25.61 4.13 -9.81
CA LEU A 820 26.83 4.75 -10.31
C LEU A 820 26.50 6.14 -10.87
N ARG A 821 27.23 7.17 -10.45
CA ARG A 821 27.08 8.54 -10.96
C ARG A 821 28.44 9.14 -11.31
N HIS A 822 28.54 9.78 -12.46
CA HIS A 822 29.71 10.54 -12.89
C HIS A 822 29.28 11.92 -13.38
N PHE A 823 29.77 12.95 -12.71
CA PHE A 823 29.49 14.36 -12.99
C PHE A 823 30.79 15.08 -13.35
N GLU A 824 30.78 15.82 -14.46
CA GLU A 824 31.84 16.74 -14.85
C GLU A 824 31.26 18.15 -14.81
N PHE A 825 31.89 19.03 -14.03
CA PHE A 825 31.46 20.41 -13.82
C PHE A 825 32.27 21.37 -14.69
N ALA A 826 31.65 22.46 -15.13
CA ALA A 826 32.28 23.52 -15.94
C ALA A 826 33.50 24.21 -15.26
N SER A 827 33.71 23.96 -13.97
CA SER A 827 34.93 24.33 -13.22
C SER A 827 36.11 23.38 -13.43
N GLY A 828 35.98 22.36 -14.28
CA GLY A 828 36.92 21.26 -14.45
C GLY A 828 36.92 20.23 -13.31
N ARG A 829 36.06 20.40 -12.29
CA ARG A 829 35.87 19.40 -11.24
C ARG A 829 35.17 18.17 -11.82
N LYS A 830 35.63 16.99 -11.44
CA LYS A 830 35.01 15.70 -11.76
C LYS A 830 34.68 14.97 -10.46
N GLN A 831 33.46 14.44 -10.38
CA GLN A 831 32.98 13.68 -9.23
C GLN A 831 32.39 12.36 -9.70
N SER A 832 32.98 11.26 -9.23
CA SER A 832 32.45 9.90 -9.42
C SER A 832 31.95 9.39 -8.07
N SER A 833 30.75 8.82 -8.04
CA SER A 833 30.26 8.07 -6.88
C SER A 833 29.69 6.72 -7.30
N ALA A 834 29.86 5.74 -6.43
CA ALA A 834 29.32 4.40 -6.60
C ALA A 834 28.82 3.89 -5.24
N SER A 835 27.52 3.71 -5.08
CA SER A 835 26.96 3.04 -3.92
C SER A 835 26.43 1.65 -4.29
N VAL A 836 26.64 0.68 -3.40
CA VAL A 836 26.22 -0.72 -3.57
C VAL A 836 25.65 -1.22 -2.25
N ARG A 837 24.36 -1.55 -2.24
CA ARG A 837 23.65 -2.11 -1.09
C ARG A 837 23.30 -3.56 -1.38
N ALA A 838 23.76 -4.47 -0.53
CA ALA A 838 23.37 -5.88 -0.54
C ALA A 838 22.62 -6.20 0.75
N SER A 839 21.51 -6.94 0.65
CA SER A 839 20.78 -7.44 1.83
C SER A 839 20.31 -8.87 1.61
N THR A 840 20.18 -9.64 2.69
CA THR A 840 19.60 -10.98 2.63
C THR A 840 19.00 -11.41 3.97
N ARG A 841 18.18 -12.47 3.94
CA ARG A 841 17.45 -13.01 5.09
C ARG A 841 18.05 -14.38 5.43
N ILE A 842 18.67 -14.48 6.61
CA ILE A 842 19.19 -15.72 7.19
C ILE A 842 18.21 -16.23 8.27
N PRO A 843 18.26 -17.50 8.70
CA PRO A 843 17.38 -17.99 9.76
C PRO A 843 17.46 -17.12 11.04
N GLY A 844 16.35 -16.48 11.40
CA GLY A 844 16.22 -15.59 12.55
C GLY A 844 16.59 -14.11 12.34
N ALA A 845 17.27 -13.74 11.26
CA ALA A 845 17.79 -12.38 11.08
C ALA A 845 17.89 -11.90 9.62
N LEU A 846 17.89 -10.58 9.43
CA LEU A 846 18.30 -9.89 8.22
C LEU A 846 19.74 -9.39 8.39
N VAL A 847 20.54 -9.54 7.33
CA VAL A 847 21.90 -8.99 7.23
C VAL A 847 21.92 -8.06 6.03
N SER A 848 22.50 -6.87 6.18
CA SER A 848 22.80 -5.99 5.05
C SER A 848 24.16 -5.32 5.18
N ASN A 849 24.74 -4.97 4.05
CA ASN A 849 25.96 -4.17 3.97
C ASN A 849 25.81 -3.16 2.83
N THR A 850 26.10 -1.89 3.13
CA THR A 850 26.04 -0.78 2.16
C THR A 850 27.43 -0.19 2.02
N PHE A 851 27.98 -0.21 0.81
CA PHE A 851 29.22 0.49 0.47
C PHE A 851 28.90 1.79 -0.27
N GLU A 852 29.60 2.87 0.07
CA GLU A 852 29.60 4.13 -0.70
C GLU A 852 31.03 4.58 -1.00
N TYR A 853 31.35 4.60 -2.30
CA TYR A 853 32.56 5.19 -2.85
C TYR A 853 32.27 6.59 -3.37
N VAL A 854 33.10 7.58 -2.99
CA VAL A 854 33.12 8.90 -3.61
C VAL A 854 34.54 9.25 -3.98
N ARG A 855 34.75 9.74 -5.21
CA ARG A 855 36.03 10.31 -5.68
C ARG A 855 35.78 11.66 -6.32
N THR A 856 36.49 12.67 -5.85
CA THR A 856 36.42 14.05 -6.36
C THR A 856 37.81 14.54 -6.74
N SER A 857 37.97 15.02 -7.97
CA SER A 857 39.21 15.62 -8.47
C SER A 857 38.92 16.89 -9.25
N GLY A 858 39.91 17.76 -9.44
CA GLY A 858 39.75 18.98 -10.22
C GLY A 858 40.98 19.90 -10.15
N PRO A 859 40.95 21.04 -10.84
CA PRO A 859 41.99 22.06 -10.72
C PRO A 859 42.13 22.55 -9.27
N GLY A 860 43.37 22.78 -8.83
CA GLY A 860 43.67 23.42 -7.54
C GLY A 860 43.63 22.51 -6.29
N PHE A 861 43.23 21.25 -6.38
CA PHE A 861 43.24 20.33 -5.23
C PHE A 861 43.59 18.89 -5.62
N ASN A 862 44.24 18.17 -4.69
CA ASN A 862 44.56 16.75 -4.85
C ASN A 862 43.27 15.93 -4.94
N ALA A 863 43.28 14.88 -5.77
CA ALA A 863 42.13 13.99 -5.88
C ALA A 863 41.83 13.31 -4.53
N PHE A 864 40.66 13.59 -3.97
CA PHE A 864 40.15 12.94 -2.78
C PHE A 864 39.36 11.69 -3.17
N SER A 865 39.50 10.61 -2.41
CA SER A 865 38.66 9.42 -2.55
C SER A 865 38.39 8.81 -1.19
N GLN A 866 37.15 8.43 -0.96
CA GLN A 866 36.67 7.80 0.27
C GLN A 866 35.82 6.57 -0.08
N LEU A 867 35.93 5.52 0.72
CA LEU A 867 35.08 4.32 0.66
C LEU A 867 34.60 4.01 2.07
N VAL A 868 33.31 4.20 2.32
CA VAL A 868 32.67 3.84 3.59
C VAL A 868 31.85 2.57 3.39
N GLY A 869 31.79 1.72 4.41
CA GLY A 869 30.82 0.64 4.52
C GLY A 869 29.98 0.80 5.79
N ASN A 870 28.70 0.40 5.73
CA ASN A 870 27.85 0.22 6.90
C ASN A 870 27.26 -1.20 6.88
N PHE A 871 27.58 -1.98 7.90
CA PHE A 871 27.04 -3.32 8.12
C PHE A 871 25.91 -3.26 9.17
N ASP A 872 24.78 -3.88 8.86
CA ASP A 872 23.62 -4.02 9.75
C ASP A 872 23.28 -5.51 9.94
N LEU A 873 23.01 -5.90 11.18
CA LEU A 873 22.43 -7.19 11.57
C LEU A 873 21.17 -6.93 12.39
N ALA A 874 20.01 -7.45 11.98
CA ALA A 874 18.73 -7.23 12.67
C ALA A 874 17.90 -8.51 12.80
N THR A 875 17.36 -8.81 13.99
CA THR A 875 16.51 -10.00 14.22
C THR A 875 15.11 -9.85 13.61
N PHE A 876 14.45 -10.94 13.20
CA PHE A 876 13.13 -10.89 12.57
C PHE A 876 11.99 -10.36 13.47
N GLY A 877 11.14 -9.53 12.87
CA GLY A 877 10.11 -8.75 13.56
C GLY A 877 8.92 -9.51 14.17
N ARG A 878 8.83 -10.84 14.04
CA ARG A 878 7.81 -11.68 14.72
C ARG A 878 8.17 -12.05 16.17
N SER A 879 9.40 -11.78 16.60
CA SER A 879 9.80 -11.90 18.01
C SER A 879 9.29 -10.72 18.84
N LYS A 880 8.97 -10.96 20.13
CA LYS A 880 8.71 -9.89 21.13
C LYS A 880 9.95 -9.04 21.40
N THR A 881 11.14 -9.63 21.33
CA THR A 881 12.42 -8.91 21.42
C THR A 881 13.01 -8.77 20.02
N ARG A 882 13.37 -7.56 19.64
CA ARG A 882 14.09 -7.24 18.41
C ARG A 882 15.42 -6.61 18.77
N ALA A 883 16.50 -7.05 18.15
CA ALA A 883 17.81 -6.42 18.26
C ALA A 883 18.32 -6.01 16.86
N ARG A 884 18.92 -4.83 16.77
CA ARG A 884 19.75 -4.36 15.65
C ARG A 884 21.17 -4.13 16.18
N ALA A 885 22.17 -4.44 15.37
CA ALA A 885 23.54 -3.99 15.58
C ALA A 885 24.03 -3.35 14.28
N SER A 886 24.68 -2.19 14.38
CA SER A 886 25.29 -1.48 13.25
C SER A 886 26.79 -1.32 13.45
N LEU A 887 27.53 -1.30 12.33
CA LEU A 887 28.97 -1.07 12.30
C LEU A 887 29.33 -0.26 11.05
N ALA A 888 29.73 1.00 11.23
CA ALA A 888 30.22 1.87 10.17
C ALA A 888 31.75 1.87 10.13
N TYR A 889 32.34 1.76 8.95
CA TYR A 889 33.79 1.61 8.76
C TYR A 889 34.29 2.28 7.48
N SER A 890 35.51 2.83 7.53
CA SER A 890 36.25 3.31 6.36
C SER A 890 37.11 2.18 5.79
N LEU A 891 37.23 2.12 4.46
CA LEU A 891 38.17 1.28 3.73
C LEU A 891 39.20 2.10 2.92
N VAL A 892 38.89 3.36 2.61
CA VAL A 892 39.73 4.30 1.84
C VAL A 892 39.43 5.71 2.38
N PRO A 893 40.44 6.58 2.65
CA PRO A 893 41.87 6.40 2.40
C PRO A 893 42.52 5.29 3.24
N ASP A 894 42.08 5.14 4.48
CA ASP A 894 42.61 4.19 5.46
C ASP A 894 41.49 3.27 6.00
N LEU A 895 41.89 2.12 6.54
CA LEU A 895 41.01 1.15 7.19
C LEU A 895 40.78 1.57 8.65
N ASP A 896 39.56 2.00 8.99
CA ASP A 896 39.19 2.47 10.33
C ASP A 896 37.72 2.13 10.65
N ILE A 897 37.36 2.10 11.93
CA ILE A 897 35.97 1.93 12.38
C ILE A 897 35.44 3.30 12.80
N LEU A 898 34.32 3.73 12.23
CA LEU A 898 33.75 5.07 12.47
C LEU A 898 32.82 5.05 13.70
N SER A 899 31.89 4.10 13.72
CA SER A 899 30.93 3.92 14.82
C SER A 899 30.42 2.48 14.91
N ALA A 900 29.85 2.15 16.06
CA ALA A 900 29.04 0.94 16.26
C ALA A 900 27.81 1.27 17.13
N SER A 901 26.65 0.67 16.83
CA SER A 901 25.46 0.70 17.70
C SER A 901 24.97 -0.71 18.02
N VAL A 902 24.31 -0.83 19.17
CA VAL A 902 23.42 -1.96 19.49
C VAL A 902 22.11 -1.39 20.02
N ASP A 903 21.02 -1.75 19.37
CA ASP A 903 19.67 -1.24 19.63
C ASP A 903 18.75 -2.42 19.95
N VAL A 904 18.02 -2.37 21.07
CA VAL A 904 17.13 -3.46 21.52
C VAL A 904 15.75 -2.90 21.83
N ASP A 905 14.72 -3.46 21.18
CA ASP A 905 13.29 -3.22 21.41
C ASP A 905 12.67 -4.49 22.03
N HIS A 906 11.84 -4.33 23.06
CA HIS A 906 11.16 -5.43 23.72
C HIS A 906 9.70 -5.09 24.04
N ARG A 907 8.77 -5.79 23.35
CA ARG A 907 7.34 -5.78 23.65
C ARG A 907 7.04 -6.67 24.85
N ILE A 908 6.79 -6.05 26.01
CA ILE A 908 6.37 -6.73 27.24
C ILE A 908 4.98 -7.34 27.02
N ASP A 909 4.03 -6.50 26.65
CA ASP A 909 2.68 -6.85 26.19
C ASP A 909 2.35 -6.08 24.91
N ASP A 910 1.14 -6.25 24.36
CA ASP A 910 0.81 -5.64 23.07
C ASP A 910 0.59 -4.12 23.10
N ARG A 911 0.59 -3.54 24.30
CA ARG A 911 0.42 -2.12 24.61
C ARG A 911 1.69 -1.51 25.22
N MET A 912 2.79 -2.26 25.39
CA MET A 912 3.99 -1.77 26.06
C MET A 912 5.28 -2.26 25.41
N ALA A 913 6.08 -1.29 24.97
CA ALA A 913 7.42 -1.52 24.46
C ALA A 913 8.43 -0.78 25.34
N VAL A 914 9.58 -1.41 25.56
CA VAL A 914 10.77 -0.80 26.17
C VAL A 914 11.89 -0.90 25.16
N SER A 915 12.59 0.20 24.89
CA SER A 915 13.76 0.17 24.02
C SER A 915 15.00 0.74 24.71
N GLY A 916 16.17 0.36 24.22
CA GLY A 916 17.45 0.94 24.64
C GLY A 916 18.50 0.83 23.55
N SER A 917 19.33 1.86 23.43
CA SER A 917 20.46 1.92 22.49
C SER A 917 21.76 2.16 23.23
N LEU A 918 22.84 1.55 22.73
CA LEU A 918 24.22 1.84 23.09
C LEU A 918 24.99 2.17 21.80
N GLY A 919 25.42 3.41 21.68
CA GLY A 919 26.24 3.90 20.57
C GLY A 919 27.68 4.20 21.00
N TYR A 920 28.64 3.94 20.13
CA TYR A 920 30.02 4.39 20.27
C TYR A 920 30.54 4.97 18.96
N VAL A 921 31.13 6.17 19.02
CA VAL A 921 31.77 6.85 17.88
C VAL A 921 33.27 6.92 18.15
N PHE A 922 34.05 6.16 17.39
CA PHE A 922 35.48 5.95 17.67
C PHE A 922 36.30 7.23 17.46
N GLY A 923 35.98 8.03 16.45
CA GLY A 923 36.72 9.26 16.11
C GLY A 923 36.65 10.35 17.19
N SER A 924 35.49 10.54 17.82
CA SER A 924 35.31 11.44 18.98
C SER A 924 35.55 10.75 20.32
N ARG A 925 35.55 9.41 20.34
CA ARG A 925 35.49 8.54 21.54
C ARG A 925 34.22 8.76 22.38
N SER A 926 33.16 9.27 21.77
CA SER A 926 31.86 9.47 22.41
C SER A 926 31.15 8.14 22.60
N THR A 927 30.60 7.92 23.80
CA THR A 927 29.62 6.87 24.09
C THR A 927 28.28 7.54 24.33
N SER A 928 27.22 7.05 23.69
CA SER A 928 25.83 7.44 23.96
C SER A 928 25.02 6.24 24.46
N VAL A 929 24.11 6.48 25.40
CA VAL A 929 23.11 5.50 25.83
C VAL A 929 21.75 6.17 25.83
N SER A 930 20.78 5.55 25.17
CA SER A 930 19.37 5.92 25.29
C SER A 930 18.54 4.77 25.87
N ALA A 931 17.43 5.13 26.50
CA ALA A 931 16.42 4.22 27.01
C ALA A 931 15.04 4.87 26.90
N SER A 932 14.03 4.07 26.57
CA SER A 932 12.65 4.54 26.48
C SER A 932 11.65 3.50 26.97
N VAL A 933 10.49 4.00 27.41
CA VAL A 933 9.34 3.19 27.78
C VAL A 933 8.09 3.81 27.15
N ARG A 934 7.42 3.08 26.25
CA ARG A 934 6.14 3.47 25.64
C ARG A 934 5.00 2.63 26.22
N ARG A 935 3.89 3.27 26.59
CA ARG A 935 2.60 2.62 26.88
C ARG A 935 1.50 3.21 26.00
N ASP A 936 0.85 2.34 25.23
CA ASP A 936 -0.35 2.66 24.47
C ASP A 936 -1.60 2.34 25.30
N PHE A 937 -2.44 3.35 25.51
CA PHE A 937 -3.77 3.21 26.06
C PHE A 937 -4.79 3.29 24.92
N ASP A 938 -6.05 2.92 25.17
CA ASP A 938 -7.09 2.86 24.12
C ASP A 938 -7.42 4.23 23.50
N ARG A 939 -7.06 5.32 24.20
CA ARG A 939 -7.41 6.72 23.84
C ARG A 939 -6.22 7.64 23.60
N PHE A 940 -5.02 7.25 24.01
CA PHE A 940 -3.79 8.05 23.92
C PHE A 940 -2.55 7.15 24.04
N SER A 941 -1.38 7.67 23.68
CA SER A 941 -0.08 7.05 23.90
C SER A 941 0.78 7.90 24.83
N LEU A 942 1.61 7.27 25.65
CA LEU A 942 2.54 7.91 26.57
C LEU A 942 3.94 7.31 26.36
N SER A 943 4.99 8.14 26.30
CA SER A 943 6.37 7.67 26.46
C SER A 943 7.15 8.47 27.50
N LEU A 944 8.06 7.76 28.19
CA LEU A 944 9.10 8.32 29.03
C LEU A 944 10.46 7.99 28.40
N ASP A 945 11.31 8.99 28.38
CA ASP A 945 12.38 9.14 27.40
C ASP A 945 13.70 9.53 28.08
N GLY A 946 14.83 8.94 27.69
CA GLY A 946 16.15 9.33 28.21
C GLY A 946 17.30 9.08 27.23
N ASN A 947 18.22 10.04 27.11
CA ASN A 947 19.49 9.93 26.38
C ASN A 947 20.62 10.59 27.17
N TYR A 948 21.80 9.97 27.20
CA TYR A 948 23.01 10.48 27.84
C TYR A 948 24.26 10.22 26.99
N ALA A 949 25.00 11.28 26.66
CA ALA A 949 26.29 11.21 25.98
C ALA A 949 27.42 11.48 26.98
N PHE A 950 28.28 10.48 27.20
CA PHE A 950 29.24 10.45 28.32
C PHE A 950 30.44 11.40 28.15
N ASP A 951 30.80 11.76 26.92
CA ASP A 951 31.94 12.63 26.61
C ASP A 951 31.59 14.12 26.78
N THR A 952 30.47 14.53 26.20
CA THR A 952 29.93 15.91 26.29
C THR A 952 29.20 16.15 27.60
N LYS A 953 28.79 15.08 28.31
CA LYS A 953 27.81 15.09 29.41
C LYS A 953 26.45 15.65 29.01
N ALA A 954 26.18 15.67 27.69
CA ALA A 954 24.90 16.08 27.15
C ALA A 954 23.84 15.05 27.56
N HIS A 955 22.66 15.55 27.93
CA HIS A 955 21.55 14.73 28.38
C HIS A 955 20.26 15.30 27.81
N ALA A 956 19.30 14.40 27.57
CA ALA A 956 17.92 14.75 27.25
C ALA A 956 16.98 13.79 27.96
N VAL A 957 15.96 14.33 28.64
CA VAL A 957 14.88 13.58 29.28
C VAL A 957 13.56 14.16 28.79
N GLY A 958 12.62 13.28 28.43
CA GLY A 958 11.34 13.68 27.85
C GLY A 958 10.16 12.88 28.41
N LEU A 959 8.99 13.51 28.41
CA LEU A 959 7.69 12.89 28.65
C LEU A 959 6.74 13.33 27.53
N ARG A 960 6.31 12.38 26.71
CA ARG A 960 5.46 12.62 25.53
C ARG A 960 4.08 12.03 25.72
N LEU A 961 3.05 12.81 25.42
CA LEU A 961 1.65 12.43 25.35
C LEU A 961 1.13 12.67 23.92
N GLY A 962 0.76 11.60 23.21
CA GLY A 962 0.17 11.68 21.87
C GLY A 962 -1.29 11.21 21.86
N LEU A 963 -2.22 12.05 21.38
CA LEU A 963 -3.65 11.76 21.29
C LEU A 963 -4.32 12.43 20.09
N SER A 964 -5.31 11.77 19.53
CA SER A 964 -6.14 12.24 18.42
C SER A 964 -7.59 12.42 18.85
N PHE A 965 -8.25 13.43 18.29
CA PHE A 965 -9.65 13.78 18.52
C PHE A 965 -10.45 13.71 17.21
N GLY A 966 -11.65 13.15 17.29
CA GLY A 966 -12.62 13.14 16.20
C GLY A 966 -14.04 13.29 16.70
N ARG A 967 -14.96 13.63 15.80
CA ARG A 967 -16.40 13.56 16.04
C ARG A 967 -17.01 12.56 15.08
N ASP A 968 -17.64 11.53 15.63
CA ASP A 968 -18.31 10.49 14.86
C ASP A 968 -19.54 11.07 14.14
N PRO A 969 -19.69 10.90 12.81
CA PRO A 969 -20.87 11.38 12.10
C PRO A 969 -22.14 10.61 12.48
N ILE A 970 -22.04 9.32 12.81
CA ILE A 970 -23.19 8.43 13.06
C ILE A 970 -23.72 8.66 14.47
N THR A 971 -22.89 8.45 15.50
CA THR A 971 -23.32 8.64 16.89
C THR A 971 -23.40 10.12 17.30
N GLY A 972 -22.80 11.02 16.51
CA GLY A 972 -22.70 12.45 16.80
C GLY A 972 -21.78 12.78 17.99
N ARG A 973 -21.15 11.79 18.62
CA ARG A 973 -20.32 11.91 19.83
C ARG A 973 -18.87 12.27 19.48
N PHE A 974 -18.19 12.96 20.39
CA PHE A 974 -16.74 13.12 20.32
C PHE A 974 -16.03 11.88 20.87
N PHE A 975 -14.94 11.48 20.23
CA PHE A 975 -14.09 10.38 20.68
C PHE A 975 -12.61 10.76 20.61
N THR A 976 -11.80 9.98 21.32
CA THR A 976 -10.33 10.07 21.30
C THR A 976 -9.73 8.77 20.76
N SER A 977 -8.55 8.88 20.14
CA SER A 977 -7.82 7.80 19.47
C SER A 977 -6.33 7.95 19.77
N ARG A 978 -5.60 6.83 19.81
CA ARG A 978 -4.11 6.82 19.81
C ARG A 978 -3.51 6.88 18.39
N GLU A 979 -4.34 6.70 17.36
CA GLU A 979 -3.98 6.67 15.94
C GLU A 979 -4.47 7.95 15.24
N SER A 980 -3.66 8.49 14.33
CA SER A 980 -3.88 9.74 13.60
C SER A 980 -5.23 9.76 12.86
N LEU A 981 -6.02 10.79 13.17
CA LEU A 981 -7.31 11.09 12.54
C LEU A 981 -7.21 12.30 11.62
N ALA A 982 -6.31 13.27 11.89
CA ALA A 982 -6.20 14.49 11.09
C ALA A 982 -5.44 14.28 9.76
N GLY A 983 -4.38 13.47 9.78
CA GLY A 983 -3.55 13.19 8.59
C GLY A 983 -4.12 12.17 7.61
N SER A 984 -5.17 11.43 8.00
CA SER A 984 -5.77 10.36 7.19
C SER A 984 -7.29 10.47 7.13
N GLY A 985 -7.92 9.80 6.17
CA GLY A 985 -9.35 9.55 6.18
C GLY A 985 -9.71 8.35 7.06
N THR A 986 -10.92 8.39 7.59
CA THR A 986 -11.48 7.38 8.51
C THR A 986 -12.90 7.04 8.03
N ALA A 987 -13.37 5.82 8.26
CA ALA A 987 -14.77 5.45 8.07
C ALA A 987 -15.40 5.11 9.44
N SER A 988 -16.56 5.70 9.72
CA SER A 988 -17.51 5.22 10.71
C SER A 988 -18.54 4.40 9.94
N ILE A 989 -18.70 3.13 10.32
CA ILE A 989 -19.55 2.15 9.65
C ILE A 989 -20.60 1.70 10.64
N ARG A 990 -21.88 1.72 10.27
CA ARG A 990 -22.96 1.15 11.07
C ARG A 990 -23.49 -0.11 10.40
N ALA A 991 -23.41 -1.23 11.12
CA ALA A 991 -24.11 -2.45 10.77
C ALA A 991 -25.45 -2.49 11.51
N PHE A 992 -26.50 -2.88 10.81
CA PHE A 992 -27.84 -2.97 11.38
C PHE A 992 -28.63 -4.09 10.71
N ARG A 993 -29.51 -4.73 11.49
CA ARG A 993 -30.53 -5.61 10.94
C ARG A 993 -31.61 -4.71 10.34
N ASP A 994 -31.65 -4.70 9.02
CA ASP A 994 -32.61 -3.99 8.20
C ASP A 994 -33.92 -4.79 8.22
N LEU A 995 -34.92 -4.28 8.94
CA LEU A 995 -36.15 -5.01 9.28
C LEU A 995 -37.36 -4.65 8.42
N ASP A 996 -37.21 -3.74 7.46
CA ASP A 996 -38.14 -3.52 6.35
C ASP A 996 -37.48 -3.45 4.96
N ALA A 997 -36.24 -3.94 4.86
CA ALA A 997 -35.44 -4.12 3.64
C ALA A 997 -35.31 -2.85 2.76
N ASP A 998 -35.36 -1.67 3.36
CA ASP A 998 -35.31 -0.38 2.65
C ASP A 998 -33.87 0.15 2.44
N GLY A 999 -32.89 -0.45 3.12
CA GLY A 999 -31.47 -0.12 3.04
C GLY A 999 -31.02 1.09 3.88
N VAL A 1000 -31.90 1.71 4.68
CA VAL A 1000 -31.68 3.01 5.33
C VAL A 1000 -32.06 2.99 6.81
N TYR A 1001 -31.06 2.82 7.70
CA TYR A 1001 -31.24 2.75 9.16
C TYR A 1001 -32.36 3.65 9.71
N GLY A 1002 -33.48 3.02 10.05
CA GLY A 1002 -34.72 3.65 10.48
C GLY A 1002 -35.07 3.36 11.95
N PRO A 1003 -36.29 3.76 12.39
CA PRO A 1003 -36.76 3.50 13.75
C PRO A 1003 -37.23 2.07 14.02
N LYS A 1004 -37.28 1.21 12.99
CA LYS A 1004 -37.58 -0.23 13.12
C LYS A 1004 -36.34 -1.08 13.40
N ASP A 1005 -35.18 -0.64 12.91
CA ASP A 1005 -33.98 -1.45 12.80
C ASP A 1005 -33.23 -1.65 14.11
N GLU A 1006 -32.47 -2.75 14.17
CA GLU A 1006 -31.67 -3.10 15.32
C GLU A 1006 -30.17 -2.95 15.00
N PRO A 1007 -29.40 -2.14 15.78
CA PRO A 1007 -27.96 -2.02 15.57
C PRO A 1007 -27.25 -3.35 15.90
N MET A 1008 -26.38 -3.81 14.99
CA MET A 1008 -25.71 -5.11 15.13
C MET A 1008 -24.29 -4.97 15.70
N PRO A 1009 -24.00 -5.46 16.92
CA PRO A 1009 -22.67 -5.45 17.52
C PRO A 1009 -21.79 -6.59 17.00
N GLU A 1010 -20.48 -6.50 17.27
CA GLU A 1010 -19.43 -7.50 16.98
C GLU A 1010 -19.15 -7.81 15.49
N ILE A 1011 -19.96 -7.30 14.55
CA ILE A 1011 -19.79 -7.42 13.10
C ILE A 1011 -18.46 -6.80 12.64
N GLY A 1012 -17.62 -7.63 12.00
CA GLY A 1012 -16.30 -7.29 11.51
C GLY A 1012 -16.31 -6.60 10.14
N PHE A 1013 -15.46 -5.59 10.00
CA PHE A 1013 -15.17 -4.90 8.75
C PHE A 1013 -13.67 -4.82 8.48
N ALA A 1014 -13.29 -4.88 7.21
CA ALA A 1014 -11.92 -4.77 6.73
C ALA A 1014 -11.81 -3.76 5.58
N ALA A 1015 -10.76 -2.93 5.59
CA ALA A 1015 -10.41 -2.04 4.49
C ALA A 1015 -8.89 -1.86 4.42
N PHE A 1016 -8.28 -2.24 3.28
CA PHE A 1016 -6.83 -2.24 3.08
C PHE A 1016 -6.07 -3.03 4.16
N ASN A 1017 -5.45 -2.35 5.14
CA ASN A 1017 -4.75 -2.93 6.29
C ASN A 1017 -5.42 -2.59 7.64
N SER A 1018 -6.64 -2.08 7.61
CA SER A 1018 -7.42 -1.65 8.78
C SER A 1018 -8.59 -2.59 9.01
N THR A 1019 -8.83 -2.99 10.26
CA THR A 1019 -9.96 -3.85 10.66
C THR A 1019 -10.61 -3.31 11.93
N ALA A 1020 -11.93 -3.43 12.04
CA ALA A 1020 -12.69 -3.08 13.24
C ALA A 1020 -13.99 -3.89 13.31
N SER A 1021 -14.43 -4.23 14.51
CA SER A 1021 -15.79 -4.75 14.77
C SER A 1021 -16.70 -3.64 15.28
N THR A 1022 -18.02 -3.82 15.15
CA THR A 1022 -19.03 -2.89 15.66
C THR A 1022 -19.16 -2.94 17.19
N ASP A 1023 -19.38 -1.78 17.81
CA ASP A 1023 -19.71 -1.68 19.23
C ASP A 1023 -21.23 -1.82 19.49
N THR A 1024 -21.67 -1.64 20.74
CA THR A 1024 -23.07 -1.82 21.15
C THR A 1024 -24.06 -0.85 20.51
N ASP A 1025 -23.58 0.25 19.93
CA ASP A 1025 -24.41 1.18 19.15
C ASP A 1025 -24.46 0.78 17.65
N GLY A 1026 -23.89 -0.39 17.30
CA GLY A 1026 -23.80 -0.92 15.94
C GLY A 1026 -22.64 -0.35 15.12
N VAL A 1027 -21.68 0.36 15.73
CA VAL A 1027 -20.72 1.22 15.00
C VAL A 1027 -19.27 0.71 15.06
N ALA A 1028 -18.67 0.48 13.89
CA ALA A 1028 -17.25 0.15 13.68
C ALA A 1028 -16.49 1.36 13.13
N ARG A 1029 -15.19 1.50 13.48
CA ARG A 1029 -14.38 2.69 13.10
C ARG A 1029 -13.02 2.32 12.51
N LEU A 1030 -12.98 2.22 11.17
CA LEU A 1030 -11.78 1.95 10.37
C LEU A 1030 -10.95 3.23 10.18
N ARG A 1031 -9.71 3.20 10.64
CA ARG A 1031 -8.79 4.35 10.71
C ARG A 1031 -7.57 4.15 9.80
N GLY A 1032 -6.88 5.22 9.44
CA GLY A 1032 -5.63 5.15 8.67
C GLY A 1032 -5.81 4.82 7.20
N LEU A 1033 -6.95 5.17 6.58
CA LEU A 1033 -7.31 4.76 5.22
C LEU A 1033 -6.60 5.58 4.10
N GLY A 1034 -5.52 6.28 4.43
CA GLY A 1034 -4.81 7.18 3.50
C GLY A 1034 -5.57 8.47 3.19
N ASN A 1035 -5.24 9.11 2.07
CA ASN A 1035 -5.82 10.39 1.64
C ASN A 1035 -5.81 10.49 0.09
N GLY A 1036 -6.98 10.55 -0.54
CA GLY A 1036 -7.15 10.74 -1.98
C GLY A 1036 -7.08 9.48 -2.86
N ARG A 1037 -6.87 8.29 -2.29
CA ARG A 1037 -6.87 7.00 -3.03
C ARG A 1037 -8.19 6.25 -2.82
N PRO A 1038 -8.74 5.56 -3.82
CA PRO A 1038 -9.83 4.62 -3.60
C PRO A 1038 -9.45 3.50 -2.63
N VAL A 1039 -10.35 3.13 -1.74
CA VAL A 1039 -10.22 2.01 -0.80
C VAL A 1039 -11.56 1.27 -0.74
N SER A 1040 -11.53 -0.03 -1.02
CA SER A 1040 -12.68 -0.91 -0.79
C SER A 1040 -12.82 -1.24 0.69
N VAL A 1041 -13.99 -0.97 1.26
CA VAL A 1041 -14.42 -1.44 2.58
C VAL A 1041 -15.28 -2.68 2.37
N ARG A 1042 -15.08 -3.73 3.16
CA ARG A 1042 -15.83 -4.98 3.09
C ARG A 1042 -16.30 -5.43 4.47
N ILE A 1043 -17.45 -6.09 4.52
CA ILE A 1043 -17.89 -6.86 5.69
C ILE A 1043 -17.13 -8.20 5.75
N ASP A 1044 -16.97 -8.75 6.95
CA ASP A 1044 -16.62 -10.15 7.16
C ASP A 1044 -17.89 -10.94 7.49
N GLU A 1045 -18.51 -11.57 6.48
CA GLU A 1045 -19.72 -12.40 6.68
C GLU A 1045 -19.51 -13.53 7.70
N GLY A 1046 -18.27 -13.97 7.94
CA GLY A 1046 -17.94 -14.94 8.99
C GLY A 1046 -18.10 -14.41 10.43
N THR A 1047 -18.48 -13.14 10.59
CA THR A 1047 -18.82 -12.50 11.89
C THR A 1047 -20.31 -12.26 12.07
N LEU A 1048 -21.16 -12.60 11.09
CA LEU A 1048 -22.61 -12.55 11.26
C LEU A 1048 -23.06 -13.60 12.29
N PRO A 1049 -24.03 -13.30 13.17
CA PRO A 1049 -24.42 -14.18 14.27
C PRO A 1049 -25.28 -15.38 13.82
N ASP A 1050 -25.82 -15.35 12.60
CA ASP A 1050 -26.60 -16.42 11.99
C ASP A 1050 -26.25 -16.54 10.49
N ILE A 1051 -26.38 -17.75 9.94
CA ILE A 1051 -26.17 -18.06 8.52
C ILE A 1051 -27.34 -17.60 7.64
N THR A 1052 -28.51 -17.36 8.23
CA THR A 1052 -29.67 -16.76 7.56
C THR A 1052 -29.46 -15.27 7.23
N LEU A 1053 -28.48 -14.61 7.84
CA LEU A 1053 -28.22 -13.19 7.62
C LEU A 1053 -27.20 -12.97 6.49
N ALA A 1054 -27.44 -11.95 5.67
CA ALA A 1054 -26.48 -11.45 4.69
C ALA A 1054 -26.67 -9.94 4.46
N THR A 1055 -25.68 -9.28 3.87
CA THR A 1055 -25.83 -7.90 3.41
C THR A 1055 -26.15 -7.85 1.92
N THR A 1056 -26.94 -6.85 1.52
CA THR A 1056 -27.11 -6.48 0.10
C THR A 1056 -25.88 -5.76 -0.47
N GLN A 1057 -24.90 -5.39 0.37
CA GLN A 1057 -23.69 -4.65 -0.02
C GLN A 1057 -22.42 -5.28 0.61
N PRO A 1058 -21.87 -6.37 0.03
CA PRO A 1058 -20.69 -7.07 0.59
C PRO A 1058 -19.42 -6.21 0.66
N GLY A 1059 -19.39 -5.10 -0.07
CA GLY A 1059 -18.40 -4.05 0.03
C GLY A 1059 -18.82 -2.76 -0.67
N VAL A 1060 -18.12 -1.68 -0.37
CA VAL A 1060 -18.28 -0.36 -0.99
C VAL A 1060 -16.91 0.25 -1.28
N GLU A 1061 -16.79 1.05 -2.34
CA GLU A 1061 -15.59 1.85 -2.57
C GLU A 1061 -15.75 3.25 -1.95
N ILE A 1062 -14.73 3.73 -1.23
CA ILE A 1062 -14.66 5.12 -0.75
C ILE A 1062 -13.35 5.78 -1.20
N VAL A 1063 -13.34 7.11 -1.24
CA VAL A 1063 -12.14 7.92 -1.43
C VAL A 1063 -11.86 8.70 -0.14
N PRO A 1064 -11.00 8.21 0.78
CA PRO A 1064 -10.77 8.82 2.08
C PRO A 1064 -10.11 10.21 1.95
N ARG A 1065 -10.47 11.16 2.83
CA ARG A 1065 -9.91 12.52 2.87
C ARG A 1065 -9.38 12.84 4.26
N ALA A 1066 -8.23 13.51 4.34
CA ALA A 1066 -7.59 13.91 5.60
C ALA A 1066 -8.58 14.59 6.58
N GLY A 1067 -8.70 14.02 7.79
CA GLY A 1067 -9.54 14.56 8.86
C GLY A 1067 -11.04 14.43 8.67
N ARG A 1068 -11.50 13.83 7.57
CA ARG A 1068 -12.92 13.52 7.35
C ARG A 1068 -13.19 12.06 7.69
N ILE A 1069 -14.07 11.89 8.68
CA ILE A 1069 -14.72 10.62 8.98
C ILE A 1069 -15.92 10.51 8.03
N GLN A 1070 -15.92 9.48 7.19
CA GLN A 1070 -17.01 9.14 6.28
C GLN A 1070 -18.04 8.29 7.02
N GLN A 1071 -19.32 8.41 6.65
CA GLN A 1071 -20.39 7.55 7.14
C GLN A 1071 -20.65 6.48 6.08
N ILE A 1072 -20.72 5.23 6.51
CA ILE A 1072 -21.16 4.09 5.72
C ILE A 1072 -22.23 3.38 6.53
N ASP A 1073 -23.37 3.12 5.91
CA ASP A 1073 -24.48 2.35 6.49
C ASP A 1073 -24.55 1.03 5.73
N VAL A 1074 -24.52 -0.09 6.46
CA VAL A 1074 -24.46 -1.45 5.90
C VAL A 1074 -25.69 -2.22 6.38
N PRO A 1075 -26.75 -2.32 5.56
CA PRO A 1075 -27.93 -3.11 5.88
C PRO A 1075 -27.59 -4.60 5.86
N ILE A 1076 -28.07 -5.32 6.86
CA ILE A 1076 -28.03 -6.78 6.95
C ILE A 1076 -29.47 -7.26 6.99
N VAL A 1077 -29.90 -7.95 5.94
CA VAL A 1077 -31.23 -8.52 5.81
C VAL A 1077 -31.19 -10.00 6.16
N GLU A 1078 -32.36 -10.56 6.48
CA GLU A 1078 -32.54 -11.99 6.62
C GLU A 1078 -32.93 -12.60 5.27
N MET A 1079 -32.19 -13.62 4.85
CA MET A 1079 -32.47 -14.37 3.65
C MET A 1079 -33.57 -15.40 3.93
N SER A 1080 -34.35 -15.69 2.89
CA SER A 1080 -35.30 -16.78 2.86
C SER A 1080 -34.79 -17.91 1.95
N GLU A 1081 -35.45 -19.05 2.06
CA GLU A 1081 -35.24 -20.22 1.21
C GLU A 1081 -36.47 -20.40 0.33
N VAL A 1082 -36.28 -20.76 -0.95
CA VAL A 1082 -37.39 -21.02 -1.88
C VAL A 1082 -37.33 -22.46 -2.36
N GLU A 1083 -38.28 -23.29 -1.96
CA GLU A 1083 -38.33 -24.72 -2.25
C GLU A 1083 -39.61 -25.14 -2.98
N GLY A 1084 -39.66 -26.38 -3.46
CA GLY A 1084 -40.87 -26.97 -4.05
C GLY A 1084 -40.59 -28.15 -4.98
N THR A 1085 -41.62 -28.63 -5.67
CA THR A 1085 -41.52 -29.81 -6.56
C THR A 1085 -41.77 -29.44 -8.01
N VAL A 1086 -40.86 -29.80 -8.92
CA VAL A 1086 -41.09 -29.71 -10.37
C VAL A 1086 -41.84 -30.95 -10.86
N THR A 1087 -43.07 -30.77 -11.36
CA THR A 1087 -43.91 -31.84 -11.93
C THR A 1087 -44.19 -31.62 -13.42
N ILE A 1088 -44.40 -32.70 -14.18
CA ILE A 1088 -44.93 -32.65 -15.55
C ILE A 1088 -46.39 -33.11 -15.60
N ALA A 1089 -47.22 -32.33 -16.28
CA ALA A 1089 -48.61 -32.69 -16.56
C ALA A 1089 -48.70 -33.47 -17.89
N GLN A 1090 -48.84 -34.80 -17.82
CA GLN A 1090 -49.17 -35.63 -18.99
C GLN A 1090 -50.36 -36.55 -18.72
N GLY A 1091 -51.36 -36.53 -19.61
CA GLY A 1091 -52.46 -37.49 -19.62
C GLY A 1091 -53.34 -37.50 -18.35
N GLY A 1092 -53.40 -36.40 -17.60
CA GLY A 1092 -54.17 -36.32 -16.36
C GLY A 1092 -53.49 -36.93 -15.13
N LYS A 1093 -52.17 -37.18 -15.18
CA LYS A 1093 -51.35 -37.45 -14.00
C LYS A 1093 -50.19 -36.45 -13.95
N GLN A 1094 -49.95 -35.89 -12.77
CA GLN A 1094 -48.67 -35.27 -12.46
C GLN A 1094 -47.63 -36.36 -12.13
N ARG A 1095 -46.39 -36.12 -12.53
CA ARG A 1095 -45.21 -36.89 -12.12
C ARG A 1095 -44.06 -35.93 -11.92
N SER A 1096 -43.27 -36.10 -10.86
CA SER A 1096 -42.03 -35.35 -10.66
C SER A 1096 -41.05 -35.48 -11.82
N VAL A 1097 -40.27 -34.42 -12.06
CA VAL A 1097 -39.26 -34.36 -13.13
C VAL A 1097 -37.90 -33.99 -12.57
N SER A 1098 -36.93 -34.89 -12.75
CA SER A 1098 -35.54 -34.65 -12.38
C SER A 1098 -34.75 -33.89 -13.44
N GLY A 1099 -33.78 -33.09 -13.00
CA GLY A 1099 -32.79 -32.47 -13.85
C GLY A 1099 -33.22 -31.17 -14.53
N VAL A 1100 -34.39 -30.61 -14.21
CA VAL A 1100 -34.86 -29.33 -14.75
C VAL A 1100 -34.07 -28.21 -14.09
N ARG A 1101 -33.41 -27.36 -14.89
CA ARG A 1101 -32.71 -26.17 -14.42
C ARG A 1101 -33.66 -24.99 -14.34
N LEU A 1102 -33.74 -24.43 -13.14
CA LEU A 1102 -34.56 -23.29 -12.78
C LEU A 1102 -33.65 -22.08 -12.56
N LEU A 1103 -34.12 -20.92 -13.00
CA LEU A 1103 -33.46 -19.62 -12.83
C LEU A 1103 -34.46 -18.73 -12.07
N LEU A 1104 -34.15 -18.38 -10.83
CA LEU A 1104 -34.90 -17.38 -10.10
C LEU A 1104 -34.44 -16.00 -10.58
N LYS A 1105 -35.36 -15.18 -11.05
CA LYS A 1105 -35.08 -13.87 -11.61
C LYS A 1105 -35.66 -12.75 -10.78
N ASP A 1106 -34.90 -11.69 -10.59
CA ASP A 1106 -35.35 -10.46 -9.95
C ASP A 1106 -36.31 -9.65 -10.85
N SER A 1107 -36.74 -8.50 -10.32
CA SER A 1107 -37.62 -7.53 -10.99
C SER A 1107 -36.97 -6.78 -12.18
N GLU A 1108 -35.64 -6.83 -12.33
CA GLU A 1108 -34.93 -6.36 -13.52
C GLU A 1108 -34.79 -7.47 -14.60
N GLY A 1109 -35.12 -8.71 -14.24
CA GLY A 1109 -35.00 -9.90 -15.09
C GLY A 1109 -33.59 -10.51 -15.13
N GLN A 1110 -32.67 -10.06 -14.27
CA GLN A 1110 -31.38 -10.72 -14.06
C GLN A 1110 -31.58 -12.01 -13.27
N THR A 1111 -30.57 -12.87 -13.19
CA THR A 1111 -30.69 -14.17 -12.49
C THR A 1111 -30.10 -14.04 -11.08
N ALA A 1112 -30.98 -13.99 -10.08
CA ALA A 1112 -30.60 -13.88 -8.68
C ALA A 1112 -30.09 -15.23 -8.11
N ALA A 1113 -30.72 -16.34 -8.50
CA ALA A 1113 -30.31 -17.69 -8.09
C ALA A 1113 -30.59 -18.72 -9.19
N SER A 1114 -29.96 -19.90 -9.11
CA SER A 1114 -30.22 -21.02 -10.03
C SER A 1114 -30.25 -22.36 -9.31
N ALA A 1115 -31.32 -23.12 -9.50
CA ALA A 1115 -31.52 -24.44 -8.92
C ALA A 1115 -31.62 -25.52 -10.02
N LYS A 1116 -31.54 -26.79 -9.63
CA LYS A 1116 -31.74 -27.93 -10.52
C LYS A 1116 -32.51 -29.01 -9.77
N SER A 1117 -33.61 -29.51 -10.34
CA SER A 1117 -34.44 -30.50 -9.65
C SER A 1117 -33.75 -31.86 -9.43
N GLU A 1118 -34.00 -32.41 -8.25
CA GLU A 1118 -33.58 -33.71 -7.70
C GLU A 1118 -34.34 -34.89 -8.33
N VAL A 1119 -34.09 -36.13 -7.90
CA VAL A 1119 -34.68 -37.35 -8.52
C VAL A 1119 -36.20 -37.43 -8.34
N ASP A 1120 -36.69 -36.97 -7.18
CA ASP A 1120 -38.10 -36.85 -6.81
C ASP A 1120 -38.76 -35.53 -7.26
N GLY A 1121 -38.04 -34.71 -8.03
CA GLY A 1121 -38.47 -33.41 -8.53
C GLY A 1121 -38.29 -32.24 -7.57
N TYR A 1122 -37.84 -32.46 -6.33
CA TYR A 1122 -37.57 -31.38 -5.37
C TYR A 1122 -36.55 -30.38 -5.94
N TYR A 1123 -36.71 -29.10 -5.62
CA TYR A 1123 -35.72 -28.06 -5.88
C TYR A 1123 -35.60 -27.11 -4.69
N PHE A 1124 -34.45 -26.45 -4.61
CA PHE A 1124 -34.09 -25.55 -3.52
C PHE A 1124 -33.28 -24.37 -4.09
N PHE A 1125 -33.70 -23.14 -3.79
CA PHE A 1125 -32.88 -21.94 -3.95
C PHE A 1125 -32.45 -21.46 -2.56
N GLU A 1126 -31.16 -21.59 -2.28
CA GLU A 1126 -30.52 -21.06 -1.08
C GLU A 1126 -30.39 -19.52 -1.13
N ARG A 1127 -30.37 -18.89 0.06
CA ARG A 1127 -29.90 -17.51 0.25
C ARG A 1127 -30.62 -16.46 -0.63
N VAL A 1128 -31.95 -16.55 -0.73
CA VAL A 1128 -32.77 -15.61 -1.50
C VAL A 1128 -33.05 -14.36 -0.66
N LEU A 1129 -32.75 -13.18 -1.20
CA LEU A 1129 -33.00 -11.89 -0.53
C LEU A 1129 -34.50 -11.53 -0.55
N PRO A 1130 -35.01 -10.70 0.37
CA PRO A 1130 -36.37 -10.14 0.29
C PRO A 1130 -36.64 -9.45 -1.06
N GLY A 1131 -37.83 -9.63 -1.62
CA GLY A 1131 -38.18 -9.05 -2.93
C GLY A 1131 -39.22 -9.84 -3.73
N ASN A 1132 -39.46 -9.38 -4.97
CA ASN A 1132 -40.35 -10.05 -5.92
C ASN A 1132 -39.54 -10.67 -7.05
N TYR A 1133 -39.78 -11.95 -7.31
CA TYR A 1133 -39.06 -12.76 -8.27
C TYR A 1133 -39.99 -13.44 -9.27
N SER A 1134 -39.44 -13.88 -10.40
CA SER A 1134 -40.10 -14.79 -11.35
C SER A 1134 -39.24 -16.02 -11.62
N VAL A 1135 -39.86 -17.20 -11.75
CA VAL A 1135 -39.12 -18.42 -12.07
C VAL A 1135 -39.08 -18.63 -13.59
N ALA A 1136 -37.89 -18.87 -14.14
CA ALA A 1136 -37.66 -19.15 -15.55
C ALA A 1136 -36.92 -20.48 -15.75
N LEU A 1137 -37.18 -21.19 -16.86
CA LEU A 1137 -36.38 -22.35 -17.27
C LEU A 1137 -35.06 -21.92 -17.93
N ASP A 1138 -33.99 -22.72 -17.78
CA ASP A 1138 -32.77 -22.58 -18.60
C ASP A 1138 -33.14 -22.63 -20.09
N ALA A 1139 -33.03 -21.48 -20.77
CA ALA A 1139 -33.47 -21.33 -22.16
C ALA A 1139 -32.65 -22.16 -23.17
N GLY A 1140 -31.53 -22.75 -22.76
CA GLY A 1140 -30.77 -23.73 -23.53
C GLY A 1140 -31.26 -25.17 -23.29
N GLN A 1141 -31.73 -25.50 -22.09
CA GLN A 1141 -32.34 -26.78 -21.76
C GLN A 1141 -33.79 -26.89 -22.26
N ALA A 1142 -34.62 -25.87 -22.02
CA ALA A 1142 -36.02 -25.80 -22.45
C ALA A 1142 -36.16 -26.11 -23.96
N ARG A 1143 -35.37 -25.44 -24.80
CA ARG A 1143 -35.33 -25.67 -26.26
C ARG A 1143 -34.78 -27.03 -26.71
N ARG A 1144 -34.05 -27.76 -25.84
CA ARG A 1144 -33.54 -29.12 -26.15
C ARG A 1144 -34.51 -30.21 -25.71
N LEU A 1145 -35.26 -29.99 -24.64
CA LEU A 1145 -36.24 -30.94 -24.11
C LEU A 1145 -37.67 -30.68 -24.62
N GLY A 1146 -37.93 -29.52 -25.23
CA GLY A 1146 -39.25 -29.11 -25.70
C GLY A 1146 -40.20 -28.78 -24.55
N ILE A 1147 -39.70 -28.23 -23.43
CA ILE A 1147 -40.48 -27.97 -22.22
C ILE A 1147 -40.63 -26.47 -21.94
N CYS A 1148 -41.84 -26.11 -21.51
CA CYS A 1148 -42.28 -24.78 -21.10
C CYS A 1148 -42.93 -24.90 -19.70
N PHE A 1149 -43.07 -23.81 -18.94
CA PHE A 1149 -43.96 -23.81 -17.79
C PHE A 1149 -45.43 -23.79 -18.25
N ALA A 1150 -46.33 -24.36 -17.43
CA ALA A 1150 -47.77 -24.37 -17.71
C ALA A 1150 -48.46 -23.02 -17.44
N GLN A 1151 -47.81 -22.16 -16.65
CA GLN A 1151 -48.20 -20.79 -16.29
C GLN A 1151 -46.93 -19.99 -15.98
N ASP A 1152 -47.03 -18.66 -15.90
CA ASP A 1152 -45.97 -17.85 -15.31
C ASP A 1152 -45.99 -18.00 -13.77
N TYR A 1153 -44.80 -17.98 -13.15
CA TYR A 1153 -44.62 -18.18 -11.71
C TYR A 1153 -43.92 -16.96 -11.11
N GLU A 1154 -44.63 -16.21 -10.27
CA GLU A 1154 -44.12 -15.08 -9.49
C GLU A 1154 -44.03 -15.49 -8.00
N ILE A 1155 -42.91 -15.15 -7.36
CA ILE A 1155 -42.62 -15.50 -5.96
C ILE A 1155 -42.27 -14.21 -5.20
N THR A 1156 -43.07 -13.86 -4.20
CA THR A 1156 -42.76 -12.80 -3.24
C THR A 1156 -42.06 -13.41 -2.03
N VAL A 1157 -40.89 -12.88 -1.71
CA VAL A 1157 -40.13 -13.19 -0.48
C VAL A 1157 -40.30 -12.02 0.47
N GLU A 1158 -40.82 -12.29 1.67
CA GLU A 1158 -41.08 -11.27 2.69
C GLU A 1158 -39.79 -10.76 3.36
N GLU A 1159 -39.91 -9.65 4.10
CA GLU A 1159 -38.82 -8.94 4.82
C GLU A 1159 -38.20 -9.77 5.97
N GLN A 1160 -38.84 -10.88 6.38
CA GLN A 1160 -38.38 -11.78 7.43
C GLN A 1160 -38.01 -13.16 6.85
N GLY A 1161 -36.95 -13.78 7.38
CA GLY A 1161 -36.46 -15.07 6.92
C GLY A 1161 -37.52 -16.16 7.03
N SER A 1162 -37.87 -16.77 5.91
CA SER A 1162 -38.92 -17.78 5.81
C SER A 1162 -38.58 -18.85 4.77
N VAL A 1163 -39.34 -19.95 4.79
CA VAL A 1163 -39.30 -20.98 3.73
C VAL A 1163 -40.53 -20.79 2.85
N VAL A 1164 -40.31 -20.38 1.61
CA VAL A 1164 -41.37 -20.14 0.61
C VAL A 1164 -41.49 -21.37 -0.27
N VAL A 1165 -42.63 -22.06 -0.21
CA VAL A 1165 -42.89 -23.32 -0.93
C VAL A 1165 -43.77 -23.05 -2.16
N GLU A 1166 -43.27 -23.35 -3.36
CA GLU A 1166 -43.99 -23.15 -4.64
C GLU A 1166 -43.85 -24.37 -5.57
N ASP A 1167 -44.96 -25.01 -5.95
CA ASP A 1167 -44.93 -26.22 -6.79
C ASP A 1167 -45.00 -25.90 -8.30
N LEU A 1168 -43.90 -26.13 -9.00
CA LEU A 1168 -43.74 -25.78 -10.41
C LEU A 1168 -44.27 -26.89 -11.34
N THR A 1169 -45.07 -26.51 -12.34
CA THR A 1169 -45.58 -27.43 -13.36
C THR A 1169 -45.01 -27.09 -14.74
N VAL A 1170 -44.27 -28.04 -15.32
CA VAL A 1170 -43.81 -27.99 -16.72
C VAL A 1170 -44.75 -28.79 -17.63
N ALA A 1171 -44.80 -28.39 -18.89
CA ALA A 1171 -45.53 -29.04 -19.97
C ALA A 1171 -44.66 -29.07 -21.24
N PRO A 1172 -44.99 -29.91 -22.23
CA PRO A 1172 -44.45 -29.72 -23.58
C PRO A 1172 -44.81 -28.33 -24.11
N CYS A 1173 -43.89 -27.67 -24.81
CA CYS A 1173 -44.23 -26.50 -25.62
C CYS A 1173 -44.96 -26.95 -26.90
N ASP A 1174 -46.01 -26.22 -27.29
CA ASP A 1174 -46.67 -26.33 -28.61
C ASP A 1174 -45.85 -25.65 -29.74
#